data_AF-A0A218Z9I8-F1
#
_entry.id   AF-A0A218Z9I8-F1
#
_cell.length_a   1.000
_cell.length_b   1.000
_cell.length_c   1.000
_cell.angle_alpha   90.00
_cell.angle_beta   90.00
_cell.angle_gamma   90.00
#
_symmetry.space_group_name_H-M   'P 1'
#
loop_
_entity.id
_entity.type
_entity.pdbx_description
1 polymer ?
#
loop_
_entity_poly.entity_id
_entity_poly.type
_entity_poly.pdbx_seq_one_letter_code
_entity_poly.pdbx_strand_id
1 'polypeptide(L)'
;MSHNSSRSGGVSFLTTNQLDKIRNRQCNREVKAEAAARNKAHLAAGHEALAAGLLWPPDPSRQDTPSTTDLPISNGLGPWVPKKGPVEDWADVATKLRKSGHVPDTTWVNIPPKPKTEAEVLKEKIDMKLDGWPWKDCPAKLITVAPFLPNFYHSCTINAPFKLEKATQTTPFWTKLMANNDLARIMVDLLFQNHSTAWKFGATCRVATFLIGNYINHWDMTGTIHGGGWFNNCERPRFGPDAPTDPDNQGSVASVVVVSPFRRMEGGPPSYYEQTRNLFTSMISFRTFKEFFQNIQFHRVGFLSAHHLALIIPHMRNLKVLGIYQCPLLPISETLRLLKIIQTDRPLKNQVSLDFYPMYHQGPKLRNGDAFRVGDYGVTWDNWDHDTIKAVWALCYRILPQARKQDVDFESPHTGFRQYMDRGPCHKVPEIIDAIFDEKMTTESFAALIDCHNPEHMGRVELFTDNKFIGCRPEGYGTYTLTYLCSRCRVYMPGIFFKYQDIFNWKTFQASLQCLGCKLIQHLRSERDHYKGRKRHIIHKWLHNGGDGGWNDTDIDRAILDYEANDIAASAIRLDNRRMRDMTCGDRIDKEYDEVQEKIDLNSLGKLGYRRQSPMVHEKNIVWSKWNWFPAERARAHGM
;
A
#
# COMPACT_ATOMS: atom_id res chain seq x y z
N MET A 1 13.86 69.73 -53.65
CA MET A 1 14.34 68.56 -52.89
C MET A 1 13.24 68.12 -51.94
N SER A 2 12.59 67.02 -52.27
CA SER A 2 11.40 66.46 -51.61
C SER A 2 11.80 65.36 -50.62
N HIS A 3 11.35 65.45 -49.37
CA HIS A 3 11.43 64.35 -48.41
C HIS A 3 10.06 63.70 -48.22
N ASN A 4 9.98 62.40 -48.55
CA ASN A 4 8.81 61.54 -48.45
C ASN A 4 8.48 61.17 -47.00
N SER A 5 7.19 61.24 -46.67
CA SER A 5 6.61 60.60 -45.47
C SER A 5 6.12 59.18 -45.81
N SER A 6 6.47 58.20 -45.00
CA SER A 6 5.80 56.88 -45.00
C SER A 6 5.22 56.60 -43.62
N ARG A 7 3.88 56.49 -43.57
CA ARG A 7 3.12 55.90 -42.46
C ARG A 7 3.14 54.38 -42.64
N SER A 8 3.67 53.64 -41.66
CA SER A 8 3.46 52.20 -41.52
C SER A 8 2.57 51.94 -40.31
N GLY A 9 1.44 51.27 -40.55
CA GLY A 9 0.52 50.81 -39.50
C GLY A 9 1.11 49.61 -38.76
N GLY A 10 1.31 49.75 -37.45
CA GLY A 10 1.74 48.68 -36.58
C GLY A 10 0.56 47.80 -36.15
N VAL A 11 0.53 46.56 -36.60
CA VAL A 11 -0.31 45.50 -36.03
C VAL A 11 0.35 45.01 -34.74
N SER A 12 -0.32 45.20 -33.61
CA SER A 12 0.10 44.69 -32.29
C SER A 12 -0.25 43.20 -32.18
N PHE A 13 0.76 42.34 -32.08
CA PHE A 13 0.58 40.91 -31.79
C PHE A 13 0.53 40.70 -30.27
N LEU A 14 -0.51 40.02 -29.79
CA LEU A 14 -0.63 39.62 -28.38
C LEU A 14 0.48 38.62 -28.03
N THR A 15 1.13 38.85 -26.89
CA THR A 15 2.16 37.92 -26.36
C THR A 15 1.53 36.60 -25.91
N THR A 16 2.30 35.51 -25.92
CA THR A 16 1.85 34.18 -25.46
C THR A 16 1.24 34.20 -24.05
N ASN A 17 1.77 35.02 -23.15
CA ASN A 17 1.23 35.23 -21.80
C ASN A 17 -0.15 35.93 -21.80
N GLN A 18 -0.45 36.78 -22.79
CA GLN A 18 -1.76 37.40 -22.95
C GLN A 18 -2.78 36.41 -23.52
N LEU A 19 -2.36 35.55 -24.46
CA LEU A 19 -3.20 34.48 -25.01
C LEU A 19 -3.55 33.42 -23.95
N ASP A 20 -2.60 33.05 -23.08
CA ASP A 20 -2.86 32.11 -21.97
C ASP A 20 -3.79 32.69 -20.90
N LYS A 21 -3.67 33.99 -20.59
CA LYS A 21 -4.63 34.68 -19.71
C LYS A 21 -6.03 34.75 -20.32
N ILE A 22 -6.14 34.91 -21.63
CA ILE A 22 -7.42 34.90 -22.34
C ILE A 22 -8.02 33.48 -22.32
N ARG A 23 -7.23 32.44 -22.62
CA ARG A 23 -7.65 31.03 -22.57
C ARG A 23 -8.10 30.58 -21.18
N ASN A 24 -7.35 30.90 -20.13
CA ASN A 24 -7.71 30.55 -18.75
C ASN A 24 -8.98 31.29 -18.30
N ARG A 25 -9.17 32.55 -18.73
CA ARG A 25 -10.43 33.29 -18.49
C ARG A 25 -11.59 32.69 -19.26
N GLN A 26 -11.36 32.15 -20.45
CA GLN A 26 -12.39 31.52 -21.26
C GLN A 26 -12.80 30.14 -20.70
N CYS A 27 -11.84 29.29 -20.33
CA CYS A 27 -12.10 28.01 -19.66
C CYS A 27 -12.84 28.20 -18.31
N ASN A 28 -12.40 29.16 -17.50
CA ASN A 28 -13.11 29.50 -16.25
C ASN A 28 -14.51 30.09 -16.49
N ARG A 29 -14.76 30.74 -17.64
CA ARG A 29 -16.10 31.21 -18.02
C ARG A 29 -16.99 30.07 -18.49
N GLU A 30 -16.44 29.10 -19.23
CA GLU A 30 -17.16 27.92 -19.72
C GLU A 30 -17.54 26.99 -18.56
N VAL A 31 -16.63 26.70 -17.63
CA VAL A 31 -16.91 25.93 -16.41
C VAL A 31 -17.96 26.64 -15.53
N LYS A 32 -17.86 27.97 -15.40
CA LYS A 32 -18.87 28.77 -14.67
C LYS A 32 -20.22 28.81 -15.40
N ALA A 33 -20.23 28.86 -16.73
CA ALA A 33 -21.46 28.84 -17.52
C ALA A 33 -22.14 27.47 -17.44
N GLU A 34 -21.36 26.38 -17.41
CA GLU A 34 -21.88 25.03 -17.24
C GLU A 34 -22.43 24.81 -15.82
N ALA A 35 -21.73 25.30 -14.79
CA ALA A 35 -22.24 25.30 -13.41
C ALA A 35 -23.52 26.16 -13.26
N ALA A 36 -23.58 27.32 -13.91
CA ALA A 36 -24.77 28.18 -13.92
C ALA A 36 -25.94 27.54 -14.67
N ALA A 37 -25.68 26.84 -15.79
CA ALA A 37 -26.69 26.07 -16.51
C ALA A 37 -27.23 24.89 -15.68
N ARG A 38 -26.36 24.20 -14.93
CA ARG A 38 -26.75 23.14 -13.97
C ARG A 38 -27.62 23.68 -12.83
N ASN A 39 -27.27 24.83 -12.25
CA ASN A 39 -28.09 25.48 -11.22
C ASN A 39 -29.44 25.96 -11.77
N LYS A 40 -29.46 26.50 -12.99
CA LYS A 40 -30.71 26.91 -13.66
C LYS A 40 -31.63 25.71 -13.93
N ALA A 41 -31.08 24.56 -14.34
CA ALA A 41 -31.84 23.34 -14.53
C ALA A 41 -32.40 22.77 -13.21
N HIS A 42 -31.62 22.84 -12.12
CA HIS A 42 -32.09 22.46 -10.79
C HIS A 42 -33.22 23.36 -10.29
N LEU A 43 -33.10 24.69 -10.44
CA LEU A 43 -34.16 25.64 -10.09
C LEU A 43 -35.45 25.37 -10.87
N ALA A 44 -35.33 25.11 -12.19
CA ALA A 44 -36.47 24.74 -13.03
C ALA A 44 -37.16 23.46 -12.54
N ALA A 45 -36.39 22.41 -12.24
CA ALA A 45 -36.92 21.15 -11.70
C ALA A 45 -37.57 21.33 -10.31
N GLY A 46 -37.04 22.25 -9.48
CA GLY A 46 -37.65 22.60 -8.20
C GLY A 46 -38.98 23.34 -8.31
N HIS A 47 -39.10 24.25 -9.29
CA HIS A 47 -40.36 24.91 -9.60
C HIS A 47 -41.42 23.95 -10.15
N GLU A 48 -41.03 22.99 -10.98
CA GLU A 48 -41.93 21.92 -11.46
C GLU A 48 -42.39 21.01 -10.31
N ALA A 49 -41.51 20.63 -9.40
CA ALA A 49 -41.85 19.83 -8.22
C ALA A 49 -42.85 20.56 -7.30
N LEU A 50 -42.64 21.85 -7.02
CA LEU A 50 -43.57 22.67 -6.25
C LEU A 50 -44.94 22.79 -6.93
N ALA A 51 -44.97 22.98 -8.26
CA ALA A 51 -46.22 23.04 -9.02
C ALA A 51 -47.00 21.71 -8.97
N ALA A 52 -46.30 20.59 -8.77
CA ALA A 52 -46.88 19.25 -8.61
C ALA A 52 -47.24 18.90 -7.15
N GLY A 53 -47.08 19.82 -6.18
CA GLY A 53 -47.32 19.54 -4.77
C GLY A 53 -46.29 18.61 -4.11
N LEU A 54 -45.13 18.45 -4.75
CA LEU A 54 -44.02 17.63 -4.28
C LEU A 54 -42.98 18.50 -3.55
N LEU A 55 -42.20 17.87 -2.67
CA LEU A 55 -41.05 18.52 -2.05
C LEU A 55 -40.01 18.91 -3.09
N TRP A 56 -39.31 20.02 -2.86
CA TRP A 56 -38.20 20.47 -3.69
C TRP A 56 -37.18 19.33 -3.84
N PRO A 57 -36.73 18.99 -5.07
CA PRO A 57 -35.80 17.89 -5.28
C PRO A 57 -34.52 18.16 -4.48
N PRO A 58 -33.98 17.17 -3.75
CA PRO A 58 -32.82 17.39 -2.91
C PRO A 58 -31.64 17.84 -3.75
N ASP A 59 -30.93 18.85 -3.25
CA ASP A 59 -29.66 19.27 -3.82
C ASP A 59 -28.72 18.04 -3.83
N PRO A 60 -28.20 17.62 -4.99
CA PRO A 60 -27.32 16.45 -5.07
C PRO A 60 -26.06 16.56 -4.20
N SER A 61 -25.77 17.75 -3.64
CA SER A 61 -24.66 18.00 -2.73
C SER A 61 -24.99 17.90 -1.23
N ARG A 62 -26.25 17.69 -0.79
CA ARG A 62 -26.58 17.53 0.64
C ARG A 62 -27.89 16.76 0.91
N GLN A 63 -27.81 15.72 1.74
CA GLN A 63 -28.95 15.16 2.49
C GLN A 63 -28.64 15.21 3.99
N ASP A 64 -29.54 15.79 4.77
CA ASP A 64 -29.76 15.47 6.19
C ASP A 64 -31.16 14.83 6.32
N THR A 65 -31.27 13.83 7.20
CA THR A 65 -32.49 13.10 7.58
C THR A 65 -33.07 13.59 8.92
N PRO A 66 -34.39 13.54 9.16
CA PRO A 66 -34.97 13.43 10.49
C PRO A 66 -35.23 11.96 10.92
N SER A 67 -35.51 11.81 12.21
CA SER A 67 -35.28 10.67 13.12
C SER A 67 -36.19 9.42 13.04
N THR A 68 -35.57 8.27 13.41
CA THR A 68 -36.07 7.04 14.08
C THR A 68 -37.25 6.26 13.49
N THR A 69 -37.03 5.03 13.01
CA THR A 69 -37.20 3.75 13.76
C THR A 69 -36.76 2.56 12.89
N ASP A 70 -36.24 1.51 13.52
CA ASP A 70 -35.65 0.30 12.93
C ASP A 70 -36.55 -0.42 11.89
N LEU A 71 -35.98 -0.76 10.72
CA LEU A 71 -36.35 -1.95 9.93
C LEU A 71 -35.15 -2.50 9.12
N PRO A 72 -35.02 -3.82 8.97
CA PRO A 72 -33.87 -4.49 8.37
C PRO A 72 -33.93 -4.58 6.83
N ILE A 73 -32.75 -4.70 6.22
CA ILE A 73 -32.56 -4.90 4.77
C ILE A 73 -32.96 -6.32 4.37
N SER A 74 -33.89 -6.41 3.40
CA SER A 74 -34.29 -7.63 2.73
C SER A 74 -33.29 -8.01 1.63
N ASN A 75 -32.68 -9.20 1.75
CA ASN A 75 -32.38 -10.03 0.59
C ASN A 75 -33.43 -11.16 0.56
N GLY A 76 -33.91 -11.48 -0.64
CA GLY A 76 -35.10 -12.27 -0.90
C GLY A 76 -35.25 -13.56 -0.08
N LEU A 77 -36.16 -13.51 0.89
CA LEU A 77 -37.16 -14.49 1.33
C LEU A 77 -37.94 -13.77 2.45
N GLY A 78 -39.27 -13.69 2.35
CA GLY A 78 -40.10 -12.88 3.27
C GLY A 78 -40.02 -13.37 4.73
N PRO A 79 -40.27 -12.50 5.73
CA PRO A 79 -40.17 -12.87 7.14
C PRO A 79 -41.32 -13.79 7.58
N TRP A 80 -40.98 -14.88 8.26
CA TRP A 80 -41.92 -15.75 8.96
C TRP A 80 -42.26 -15.13 10.32
N VAL A 81 -43.55 -14.94 10.63
CA VAL A 81 -44.00 -14.26 11.86
C VAL A 81 -44.82 -15.23 12.73
N PRO A 82 -44.44 -15.47 14.01
CA PRO A 82 -45.28 -16.24 14.91
C PRO A 82 -46.53 -15.44 15.32
N LYS A 83 -47.64 -16.13 15.50
CA LYS A 83 -48.92 -15.55 15.96
C LYS A 83 -48.71 -14.91 17.34
N LYS A 84 -49.03 -13.62 17.48
CA LYS A 84 -48.93 -12.88 18.76
C LYS A 84 -49.83 -13.52 19.81
N GLY A 85 -49.23 -13.99 20.90
CA GLY A 85 -49.87 -14.40 22.15
C GLY A 85 -48.92 -14.10 23.33
N PRO A 86 -49.40 -14.09 24.58
CA PRO A 86 -48.57 -13.84 25.75
C PRO A 86 -47.40 -14.85 25.80
N VAL A 87 -46.24 -14.41 26.31
CA VAL A 87 -45.04 -15.24 26.44
C VAL A 87 -45.34 -16.36 27.43
N GLU A 88 -45.70 -17.53 26.92
CA GLU A 88 -45.88 -18.73 27.73
C GLU A 88 -44.51 -19.30 28.11
N ASP A 89 -44.41 -19.77 29.36
CA ASP A 89 -43.25 -20.52 29.83
C ASP A 89 -43.09 -21.79 28.97
N TRP A 90 -42.01 -21.81 28.18
CA TRP A 90 -41.72 -22.87 27.21
C TRP A 90 -41.59 -24.26 27.86
N ALA A 91 -41.30 -24.33 29.16
CA ALA A 91 -41.28 -25.59 29.90
C ALA A 91 -42.70 -26.17 30.10
N ASP A 92 -43.70 -25.31 30.30
CA ASP A 92 -45.09 -25.72 30.49
C ASP A 92 -45.76 -26.10 29.16
N VAL A 93 -45.41 -25.40 28.07
CA VAL A 93 -45.86 -25.69 26.70
C VAL A 93 -45.32 -27.04 26.20
N ALA A 94 -44.03 -27.32 26.43
CA ALA A 94 -43.43 -28.61 26.06
C ALA A 94 -44.04 -29.79 26.85
N THR A 95 -44.44 -29.54 28.10
CA THR A 95 -45.10 -30.54 28.97
C THR A 95 -46.54 -30.80 28.53
N LYS A 96 -47.28 -29.77 28.10
CA LYS A 96 -48.64 -29.89 27.54
C LYS A 96 -48.65 -30.56 26.16
N LEU A 97 -47.71 -30.23 25.28
CA LEU A 97 -47.58 -30.84 23.94
C LEU A 97 -47.21 -32.33 24.00
N ARG A 98 -46.38 -32.75 24.97
CA ARG A 98 -46.11 -34.18 25.20
C ARG A 98 -47.32 -34.97 25.70
N LYS A 99 -48.29 -34.30 26.34
CA LYS A 99 -49.50 -34.94 26.88
C LYS A 99 -50.68 -34.94 25.91
N SER A 100 -50.74 -34.03 24.94
CA SER A 100 -51.92 -33.86 24.07
C SER A 100 -51.89 -34.61 22.73
N GLY A 101 -50.75 -35.17 22.31
CA GLY A 101 -50.67 -36.11 21.19
C GLY A 101 -51.15 -35.60 19.82
N HIS A 102 -51.33 -34.29 19.62
CA HIS A 102 -51.72 -33.72 18.33
C HIS A 102 -50.60 -32.86 17.75
N VAL A 103 -50.20 -33.19 16.52
CA VAL A 103 -49.21 -32.45 15.73
C VAL A 103 -49.92 -31.25 15.08
N PRO A 104 -49.35 -30.02 15.10
CA PRO A 104 -49.98 -28.87 14.47
C PRO A 104 -49.85 -28.94 12.95
N ASP A 105 -50.90 -28.50 12.26
CA ASP A 105 -51.01 -28.43 10.81
C ASP A 105 -50.00 -27.44 10.20
N THR A 106 -49.21 -27.90 9.22
CA THR A 106 -48.03 -27.21 8.64
C THR A 106 -48.22 -26.75 7.20
N THR A 107 -49.44 -26.41 6.77
CA THR A 107 -49.62 -25.79 5.45
C THR A 107 -49.17 -24.33 5.44
N TRP A 108 -48.02 -24.08 4.81
CA TRP A 108 -47.46 -22.74 4.59
C TRP A 108 -48.14 -22.04 3.42
N VAL A 109 -48.55 -20.78 3.61
CA VAL A 109 -49.19 -19.95 2.57
C VAL A 109 -48.21 -18.86 2.11
N ASN A 110 -47.97 -18.78 0.80
CA ASN A 110 -47.18 -17.72 0.17
C ASN A 110 -47.95 -16.39 0.19
N ILE A 111 -47.41 -15.38 0.88
CA ILE A 111 -47.92 -14.01 0.86
C ILE A 111 -47.11 -13.22 -0.16
N PRO A 112 -47.72 -12.62 -1.20
CA PRO A 112 -47.00 -11.80 -2.17
C PRO A 112 -46.39 -10.57 -1.48
N PRO A 113 -45.18 -10.13 -1.89
CA PRO A 113 -44.53 -8.96 -1.30
C PRO A 113 -45.41 -7.72 -1.50
N LYS A 114 -45.49 -6.87 -0.48
CA LYS A 114 -46.23 -5.62 -0.57
C LYS A 114 -45.69 -4.78 -1.75
N PRO A 115 -46.57 -4.10 -2.50
CA PRO A 115 -46.14 -3.23 -3.58
C PRO A 115 -45.22 -2.13 -3.01
N LYS A 116 -44.05 -1.96 -3.63
CA LYS A 116 -43.07 -0.94 -3.25
C LYS A 116 -43.70 0.45 -3.39
N THR A 117 -43.38 1.33 -2.46
CA THR A 117 -43.81 2.73 -2.51
C THR A 117 -43.09 3.47 -3.64
N GLU A 118 -43.68 4.54 -4.16
CA GLU A 118 -43.06 5.36 -5.22
C GLU A 118 -41.69 5.91 -4.80
N ALA A 119 -41.50 6.19 -3.50
CA ALA A 119 -40.22 6.61 -2.94
C ALA A 119 -39.15 5.51 -3.00
N GLU A 120 -39.52 4.26 -2.73
CA GLU A 120 -38.61 3.11 -2.82
C GLU A 120 -38.25 2.79 -4.28
N VAL A 121 -39.21 2.91 -5.21
CA VAL A 121 -38.97 2.73 -6.65
C VAL A 121 -38.07 3.84 -7.21
N LEU A 122 -38.24 5.08 -6.74
CA LEU A 122 -37.38 6.20 -7.12
C LEU A 122 -35.97 6.03 -6.54
N LYS A 123 -35.84 5.59 -5.29
CA LYS A 123 -34.55 5.27 -4.66
C LYS A 123 -33.82 4.17 -5.43
N GLU A 124 -34.47 3.06 -5.77
CA GLU A 124 -33.88 2.01 -6.60
C GLU A 124 -33.47 2.53 -7.99
N LYS A 125 -34.28 3.38 -8.63
CA LYS A 125 -33.92 4.02 -9.90
C LYS A 125 -32.71 4.95 -9.77
N ILE A 126 -32.57 5.65 -8.65
CA ILE A 126 -31.43 6.52 -8.36
C ILE A 126 -30.20 5.65 -8.09
N ASP A 127 -30.29 4.64 -7.23
CA ASP A 127 -29.20 3.72 -6.91
C ASP A 127 -28.72 2.95 -8.17
N MET A 128 -29.63 2.51 -9.05
CA MET A 128 -29.28 1.93 -10.34
C MET A 128 -28.61 2.92 -11.30
N LYS A 129 -28.95 4.21 -11.24
CA LYS A 129 -28.31 5.26 -12.04
C LYS A 129 -26.97 5.73 -11.45
N LEU A 130 -26.79 5.56 -10.15
CA LEU A 130 -25.56 5.85 -9.41
C LEU A 130 -24.60 4.66 -9.38
N ASP A 131 -25.02 3.49 -9.86
CA ASP A 131 -24.14 2.33 -9.99
C ASP A 131 -22.96 2.67 -10.91
N GLY A 132 -21.76 2.68 -10.32
CA GLY A 132 -20.54 3.12 -10.97
C GLY A 132 -20.38 4.62 -11.17
N TRP A 133 -21.26 5.50 -10.69
CA TRP A 133 -21.09 6.97 -10.78
C TRP A 133 -20.52 7.55 -9.47
N PRO A 134 -19.59 8.54 -9.51
CA PRO A 134 -18.97 9.17 -10.68
C PRO A 134 -17.76 8.42 -11.27
N TRP A 135 -17.58 7.14 -10.96
CA TRP A 135 -16.31 6.41 -11.13
C TRP A 135 -16.32 5.35 -12.24
N LYS A 136 -17.14 5.54 -13.29
CA LYS A 136 -17.41 4.55 -14.35
C LYS A 136 -16.16 4.15 -15.16
N ASP A 137 -15.08 4.91 -14.98
CA ASP A 137 -13.80 4.75 -15.68
C ASP A 137 -12.61 4.60 -14.69
N CYS A 138 -12.85 4.22 -13.43
CA CYS A 138 -11.77 4.00 -12.47
C CYS A 138 -10.92 2.79 -12.90
N PRO A 139 -9.57 2.89 -12.93
CA PRO A 139 -8.72 1.78 -13.31
C PRO A 139 -8.95 0.56 -12.43
N ALA A 140 -9.20 -0.59 -13.06
CA ALA A 140 -9.42 -1.87 -12.39
C ALA A 140 -8.13 -2.46 -11.80
N LYS A 141 -6.96 -1.87 -12.10
CA LYS A 141 -5.63 -2.35 -11.71
C LYS A 141 -4.84 -1.29 -10.95
N LEU A 142 -3.88 -1.76 -10.17
CA LEU A 142 -3.07 -0.94 -9.28
C LEU A 142 -2.15 0.00 -10.04
N ILE A 143 -1.89 1.14 -9.41
CA ILE A 143 -1.10 2.21 -9.98
C ILE A 143 0.02 2.51 -8.96
N THR A 144 1.24 2.76 -9.43
CA THR A 144 2.30 3.39 -8.65
C THR A 144 2.50 4.79 -9.22
N VAL A 145 2.39 5.87 -8.41
CA VAL A 145 2.58 7.27 -8.89
C VAL A 145 3.42 8.18 -7.97
N ALA A 146 3.54 7.87 -6.67
CA ALA A 146 4.02 8.85 -5.70
C ALA A 146 5.48 9.38 -5.82
N PRO A 147 6.48 8.67 -6.38
CA PRO A 147 7.87 9.13 -6.22
C PRO A 147 8.23 10.46 -6.89
N PHE A 148 7.33 11.13 -7.63
CA PHE A 148 7.65 12.32 -8.43
C PHE A 148 6.72 13.54 -8.23
N LEU A 149 5.93 13.56 -7.14
CA LEU A 149 5.10 14.73 -6.81
C LEU A 149 5.78 16.07 -6.47
N PRO A 150 7.09 16.16 -6.18
CA PRO A 150 7.70 17.47 -5.95
C PRO A 150 7.56 18.42 -7.14
N ASN A 151 7.25 17.93 -8.34
CA ASN A 151 7.00 18.76 -9.53
C ASN A 151 5.72 19.59 -9.49
N PHE A 152 4.71 19.13 -8.75
CA PHE A 152 3.37 19.71 -8.78
C PHE A 152 3.27 20.94 -7.86
N TYR A 153 3.77 20.83 -6.63
CA TYR A 153 3.61 21.88 -5.61
C TYR A 153 4.74 22.92 -5.57
N HIS A 154 5.81 22.69 -6.32
CA HIS A 154 6.96 23.60 -6.37
C HIS A 154 7.09 24.39 -7.68
N SER A 155 6.00 24.54 -8.43
CA SER A 155 6.01 25.32 -9.68
C SER A 155 6.53 26.75 -9.48
N CYS A 156 6.30 27.33 -8.29
CA CYS A 156 6.66 28.70 -7.93
C CYS A 156 8.00 28.85 -7.21
N THR A 157 8.68 27.75 -6.82
CA THR A 157 10.01 27.85 -6.20
C THR A 157 11.11 27.64 -7.23
N ILE A 158 12.09 28.54 -7.23
CA ILE A 158 13.21 28.53 -8.19
C ILE A 158 14.14 27.33 -7.92
N ASN A 159 14.20 26.83 -6.68
CA ASN A 159 15.16 25.81 -6.22
C ASN A 159 14.50 24.54 -5.65
N ALA A 160 13.39 24.07 -6.23
CA ALA A 160 12.80 22.82 -5.73
C ALA A 160 13.74 21.64 -5.97
N PRO A 161 14.08 20.83 -4.94
CA PRO A 161 15.12 19.80 -5.02
C PRO A 161 14.82 18.68 -6.04
N PHE A 162 13.58 18.56 -6.52
CA PHE A 162 13.19 17.58 -7.53
C PHE A 162 12.30 18.20 -8.62
N LYS A 163 12.65 19.42 -9.07
CA LYS A 163 12.01 20.03 -10.25
C LYS A 163 12.55 19.36 -11.52
N LEU A 164 11.78 18.47 -12.12
CA LEU A 164 12.00 17.99 -13.48
C LEU A 164 12.08 19.20 -14.40
N GLU A 165 13.02 19.14 -15.34
CA GLU A 165 13.09 20.14 -16.40
C GLU A 165 11.74 20.24 -17.10
N LYS A 166 11.33 21.47 -17.43
CA LYS A 166 10.20 21.67 -18.32
C LYS A 166 10.68 21.29 -19.71
N ALA A 167 10.66 19.99 -20.03
CA ALA A 167 10.76 19.55 -21.41
C ALA A 167 9.56 20.14 -22.14
N THR A 168 9.79 21.22 -22.89
CA THR A 168 8.76 21.80 -23.75
C THR A 168 8.50 20.74 -24.81
N GLN A 169 7.44 19.96 -24.67
CA GLN A 169 7.05 18.98 -25.66
C GLN A 169 6.60 19.74 -26.91
N THR A 170 7.53 19.95 -27.84
CA THR A 170 7.31 20.70 -29.09
C THR A 170 6.71 19.83 -30.18
N THR A 171 6.60 18.51 -29.94
CA THR A 171 6.09 17.61 -30.97
C THR A 171 4.61 17.97 -31.25
N PRO A 172 4.26 18.28 -32.52
CA PRO A 172 2.88 18.63 -32.87
C PRO A 172 1.91 17.48 -32.59
N PHE A 173 2.38 16.24 -32.69
CA PHE A 173 1.61 15.05 -32.35
C PHE A 173 1.24 15.03 -30.86
N TRP A 174 2.20 15.19 -29.94
CA TRP A 174 1.91 15.21 -28.51
C TRP A 174 0.96 16.35 -28.15
N THR A 175 1.22 17.55 -28.66
CA THR A 175 0.37 18.72 -28.39
C THR A 175 -1.06 18.50 -28.89
N LYS A 176 -1.25 17.89 -30.08
CA LYS A 176 -2.58 17.55 -30.61
C LYS A 176 -3.26 16.41 -29.84
N LEU A 177 -2.51 15.36 -29.51
CA LEU A 177 -3.01 14.22 -28.73
C LEU A 177 -3.52 14.67 -27.37
N MET A 178 -2.75 15.53 -26.70
CA MET A 178 -3.03 16.02 -25.35
C MET A 178 -4.04 17.17 -25.32
N ALA A 179 -4.28 17.86 -26.44
CA ALA A 179 -5.34 18.86 -26.56
C ALA A 179 -6.74 18.22 -26.68
N ASN A 180 -6.82 16.92 -27.00
CA ASN A 180 -8.06 16.17 -27.03
C ASN A 180 -8.25 15.43 -25.69
N ASN A 181 -9.23 15.87 -24.90
CA ASN A 181 -9.50 15.30 -23.58
C ASN A 181 -9.83 13.80 -23.62
N ASP A 182 -10.53 13.33 -24.65
CA ASP A 182 -10.91 11.91 -24.76
C ASP A 182 -9.70 11.03 -25.06
N LEU A 183 -8.83 11.47 -25.97
CA LEU A 183 -7.59 10.74 -26.28
C LEU A 183 -6.60 10.77 -25.11
N ALA A 184 -6.47 11.92 -24.44
CA ALA A 184 -5.68 12.03 -23.23
C ALA A 184 -6.20 11.07 -22.15
N ARG A 185 -7.51 10.96 -21.98
CA ARG A 185 -8.15 10.02 -21.05
C ARG A 185 -7.86 8.56 -21.43
N ILE A 186 -8.08 8.17 -22.68
CA ILE A 186 -7.78 6.82 -23.18
C ILE A 186 -6.31 6.47 -22.94
N MET A 187 -5.39 7.40 -23.24
CA MET A 187 -3.97 7.19 -23.00
C MET A 187 -3.68 7.00 -21.51
N VAL A 188 -4.26 7.81 -20.64
CA VAL A 188 -4.14 7.68 -19.19
C VAL A 188 -4.68 6.33 -18.70
N ASP A 189 -5.82 5.89 -19.22
CA ASP A 189 -6.41 4.60 -18.90
C ASP A 189 -5.46 3.46 -19.29
N LEU A 190 -4.86 3.51 -20.49
CA LEU A 190 -3.83 2.56 -20.94
C LEU A 190 -2.59 2.58 -20.04
N LEU A 191 -2.12 3.76 -19.62
CA LEU A 191 -0.99 3.90 -18.70
C LEU A 191 -1.30 3.30 -17.33
N PHE A 192 -2.57 3.38 -16.89
CA PHE A 192 -3.04 2.81 -15.64
C PHE A 192 -3.32 1.30 -15.68
N GLN A 193 -3.26 0.65 -16.85
CA GLN A 193 -3.40 -0.81 -16.93
C GLN A 193 -2.23 -1.58 -16.30
N ASN A 194 -1.05 -0.95 -16.22
CA ASN A 194 0.18 -1.58 -15.75
C ASN A 194 0.76 -0.82 -14.56
N HIS A 195 1.07 -1.51 -13.46
CA HIS A 195 1.31 -0.84 -12.18
C HIS A 195 2.51 0.13 -12.19
N SER A 196 3.56 -0.16 -12.98
CA SER A 196 4.74 0.71 -13.09
C SER A 196 4.72 1.72 -14.23
N THR A 197 3.75 1.66 -15.14
CA THR A 197 3.77 2.50 -16.35
C THR A 197 3.40 3.94 -16.05
N ALA A 198 2.41 4.17 -15.19
CA ALA A 198 1.96 5.50 -14.82
C ALA A 198 3.05 6.37 -14.18
N TRP A 199 3.76 5.90 -13.14
CA TRP A 199 4.85 6.72 -12.57
C TRP A 199 5.99 6.93 -13.55
N LYS A 200 6.36 5.92 -14.37
CA LYS A 200 7.43 6.06 -15.35
C LYS A 200 7.09 7.15 -16.35
N PHE A 201 5.84 7.16 -16.83
CA PHE A 201 5.32 8.21 -17.67
C PHE A 201 5.33 9.57 -16.96
N GLY A 202 4.80 9.65 -15.75
CA GLY A 202 4.81 10.87 -14.93
C GLY A 202 6.22 11.40 -14.63
N ALA A 203 7.23 10.53 -14.58
CA ALA A 203 8.63 10.89 -14.37
C ALA A 203 9.33 11.43 -15.62
N THR A 204 8.75 11.27 -16.82
CA THR A 204 9.38 11.73 -18.06
C THR A 204 9.45 13.25 -18.16
N CYS A 205 8.39 13.96 -17.75
CA CYS A 205 8.31 15.41 -17.81
C CYS A 205 7.16 15.96 -16.98
N ARG A 206 7.20 17.26 -16.68
CA ARG A 206 6.16 17.95 -15.90
C ARG A 206 4.76 17.84 -16.53
N VAL A 207 4.64 17.89 -17.87
CA VAL A 207 3.34 17.80 -18.56
C VAL A 207 2.70 16.43 -18.34
N ALA A 208 3.47 15.36 -18.45
CA ALA A 208 3.03 14.00 -18.15
C ALA A 208 2.62 13.86 -16.67
N THR A 209 3.37 14.47 -15.75
CA THR A 209 3.00 14.52 -14.33
C THR A 209 1.65 15.23 -14.13
N PHE A 210 1.45 16.40 -14.74
CA PHE A 210 0.19 17.16 -14.62
C PHE A 210 -1.00 16.39 -15.20
N LEU A 211 -0.80 15.73 -16.34
CA LEU A 211 -1.82 14.89 -16.94
C LEU A 211 -2.29 13.82 -15.96
N ILE A 212 -1.37 13.05 -15.38
CA ILE A 212 -1.71 12.02 -14.39
C ILE A 212 -2.32 12.66 -13.14
N GLY A 213 -1.76 13.78 -12.67
CA GLY A 213 -2.18 14.51 -11.47
C GLY A 213 -3.65 14.96 -11.49
N ASN A 214 -4.24 15.16 -12.68
CA ASN A 214 -5.66 15.50 -12.80
C ASN A 214 -6.60 14.33 -12.49
N TYR A 215 -6.10 13.08 -12.50
CA TYR A 215 -6.90 11.87 -12.28
C TYR A 215 -6.69 11.25 -10.90
N ILE A 216 -5.82 11.84 -10.07
CA ILE A 216 -5.43 11.30 -8.77
C ILE A 216 -5.48 12.39 -7.71
N ASN A 217 -5.92 12.05 -6.50
CA ASN A 217 -5.87 12.95 -5.36
C ASN A 217 -4.67 12.60 -4.48
N HIS A 218 -4.00 13.61 -3.96
CA HIS A 218 -2.74 13.46 -3.24
C HIS A 218 -2.87 13.87 -1.80
N TRP A 219 -2.89 12.89 -0.90
CA TRP A 219 -2.94 13.16 0.53
C TRP A 219 -1.53 13.32 1.08
N ASP A 220 -1.25 14.51 1.62
CA ASP A 220 0.10 14.86 2.08
C ASP A 220 0.31 14.51 3.55
N MET A 221 1.30 13.67 3.80
CA MET A 221 1.73 13.27 5.14
C MET A 221 2.82 14.18 5.75
N THR A 222 3.35 15.17 5.02
CA THR A 222 4.32 16.13 5.61
C THR A 222 3.64 17.28 6.34
N GLY A 223 2.54 17.79 5.79
CA GLY A 223 1.87 18.97 6.29
C GLY A 223 2.58 20.29 5.95
N THR A 224 1.92 21.41 6.22
CA THR A 224 2.48 22.76 6.13
C THR A 224 2.58 23.40 7.52
N ILE A 225 3.44 24.43 7.64
CA ILE A 225 3.70 25.21 8.86
C ILE A 225 2.42 25.78 9.52
N HIS A 226 1.31 25.86 8.77
CA HIS A 226 0.07 26.50 9.21
C HIS A 226 -1.14 25.58 9.39
N GLY A 227 -1.05 24.24 9.21
CA GLY A 227 -2.27 23.43 9.22
C GLY A 227 -2.17 21.90 9.26
N GLY A 228 -0.98 21.30 9.41
CA GLY A 228 -0.86 19.84 9.41
C GLY A 228 -1.01 19.22 8.02
N GLY A 229 -1.12 17.88 7.95
CA GLY A 229 -1.31 17.11 6.72
C GLY A 229 -2.53 17.55 5.93
N TRP A 230 -2.52 17.34 4.62
CA TRP A 230 -3.64 17.72 3.74
C TRP A 230 -4.35 16.48 3.23
N PHE A 231 -5.61 16.30 3.67
CA PHE A 231 -6.47 15.16 3.33
C PHE A 231 -7.73 15.59 2.60
N ASN A 232 -7.64 16.72 1.88
CA ASN A 232 -8.74 17.29 1.09
C ASN A 232 -10.03 17.48 1.90
N ASN A 233 -9.90 18.03 3.12
CA ASN A 233 -10.95 18.27 4.10
C ASN A 233 -11.73 17.01 4.54
N CYS A 234 -11.21 15.80 4.25
CA CYS A 234 -11.89 14.56 4.60
C CYS A 234 -11.87 14.28 6.11
N GLU A 235 -11.04 14.99 6.87
CA GLU A 235 -11.00 14.95 8.33
C GLU A 235 -12.21 15.64 8.99
N ARG A 236 -12.96 16.45 8.24
CA ARG A 236 -14.14 17.17 8.74
C ARG A 236 -15.42 16.33 8.62
N PRO A 237 -16.41 16.52 9.50
CA PRO A 237 -17.71 15.86 9.38
C PRO A 237 -18.34 16.14 8.01
N ARG A 238 -18.91 15.09 7.41
CA ARG A 238 -19.60 15.20 6.11
C ARG A 238 -21.03 15.71 6.26
N PHE A 239 -21.70 15.32 7.35
CA PHE A 239 -23.10 15.60 7.63
C PHE A 239 -23.24 16.21 9.02
N GLY A 240 -24.40 16.81 9.28
CA GLY A 240 -24.71 17.43 10.57
C GLY A 240 -24.27 18.89 10.71
N PRO A 241 -24.52 19.49 11.89
CA PRO A 241 -24.34 20.93 12.11
C PRO A 241 -22.89 21.39 11.99
N ASP A 242 -21.93 20.49 12.23
CA ASP A 242 -20.50 20.77 12.17
C ASP A 242 -19.90 20.56 10.75
N ALA A 243 -20.70 20.12 9.78
CA ALA A 243 -20.24 19.93 8.41
C ALA A 243 -20.09 21.30 7.70
N PRO A 244 -18.94 21.57 7.05
CA PRO A 244 -18.73 22.82 6.31
C PRO A 244 -19.84 23.08 5.29
N THR A 245 -20.40 24.31 5.32
CA THR A 245 -21.43 24.75 4.36
C THR A 245 -20.83 25.26 3.06
N ASP A 246 -19.61 25.78 3.12
CA ASP A 246 -18.88 26.27 1.95
C ASP A 246 -18.40 25.09 1.09
N PRO A 247 -18.79 25.01 -0.20
CA PRO A 247 -18.38 23.94 -1.12
C PRO A 247 -16.87 23.76 -1.20
N ASP A 248 -16.09 24.84 -1.11
CA ASP A 248 -14.61 24.78 -1.20
C ASP A 248 -13.99 24.12 0.05
N ASN A 249 -14.76 24.03 1.14
CA ASN A 249 -14.37 23.43 2.39
C ASN A 249 -14.97 22.03 2.62
N GLN A 250 -15.78 21.53 1.68
CA GLN A 250 -16.34 20.18 1.76
C GLN A 250 -15.27 19.12 1.44
N GLY A 251 -15.28 18.04 2.22
CA GLY A 251 -14.39 16.91 2.00
C GLY A 251 -14.71 16.17 0.70
N SER A 252 -13.69 15.81 -0.07
CA SER A 252 -13.87 15.02 -1.30
C SER A 252 -12.78 13.97 -1.50
N VAL A 253 -13.18 12.82 -2.06
CA VAL A 253 -12.30 11.68 -2.36
C VAL A 253 -12.33 11.46 -3.87
N ALA A 254 -11.15 11.34 -4.50
CA ALA A 254 -11.05 10.96 -5.90
C ALA A 254 -11.06 9.43 -6.04
N SER A 255 -11.24 8.96 -7.28
CA SER A 255 -11.15 7.55 -7.65
C SER A 255 -9.84 6.89 -7.19
N VAL A 256 -8.74 7.62 -7.28
CA VAL A 256 -7.39 7.20 -6.87
C VAL A 256 -6.84 8.18 -5.84
N VAL A 257 -6.50 7.67 -4.65
CA VAL A 257 -5.90 8.45 -3.57
C VAL A 257 -4.47 7.96 -3.33
N VAL A 258 -3.51 8.87 -3.41
CA VAL A 258 -2.09 8.61 -3.15
C VAL A 258 -1.70 9.33 -1.87
N VAL A 259 -1.40 8.56 -0.83
CA VAL A 259 -0.97 9.01 0.49
C VAL A 259 0.55 8.94 0.58
N SER A 260 1.21 10.08 0.69
CA SER A 260 2.67 10.16 0.68
C SER A 260 3.17 11.41 1.39
N PRO A 261 4.39 11.44 1.93
CA PRO A 261 5.03 12.69 2.34
C PRO A 261 5.62 13.44 1.12
N PHE A 262 5.23 14.69 0.82
CA PHE A 262 5.77 15.40 -0.35
C PHE A 262 5.88 16.95 -0.34
N ARG A 263 5.37 17.70 0.65
CA ARG A 263 5.28 19.20 0.57
C ARG A 263 6.26 20.03 1.42
N ARG A 264 7.25 19.46 2.13
CA ARG A 264 8.07 20.30 3.02
C ARG A 264 8.96 21.30 2.25
N MET A 265 8.64 22.59 2.38
CA MET A 265 9.30 23.69 1.65
C MET A 265 10.65 24.13 2.25
N GLU A 266 10.85 23.99 3.57
CA GLU A 266 12.00 24.55 4.30
C GLU A 266 13.23 23.63 4.34
N GLY A 267 13.17 22.48 3.67
CA GLY A 267 14.20 21.46 3.73
C GLY A 267 14.11 20.59 4.98
N GLY A 268 14.59 19.35 4.85
CA GLY A 268 14.61 18.37 5.93
C GLY A 268 13.36 17.49 6.04
N PRO A 269 13.44 16.33 6.69
CA PRO A 269 12.36 15.37 6.82
C PRO A 269 11.35 15.74 7.93
N PRO A 270 10.05 15.41 7.79
CA PRO A 270 9.05 15.72 8.80
C PRO A 270 9.43 15.10 10.16
N SER A 271 9.17 15.83 11.24
CA SER A 271 9.33 15.32 12.60
C SER A 271 8.46 14.10 12.84
N TYR A 272 8.83 13.25 13.79
CA TYR A 272 8.02 12.09 14.17
C TYR A 272 6.67 12.52 14.75
N TYR A 273 6.61 13.65 15.46
CA TYR A 273 5.36 14.26 15.88
C TYR A 273 4.43 14.56 14.69
N GLU A 274 4.93 15.24 13.66
CA GLU A 274 4.13 15.53 12.46
C GLU A 274 3.69 14.25 11.76
N GLN A 275 4.58 13.27 11.61
CA GLN A 275 4.26 12.00 10.96
C GLN A 275 3.14 11.25 11.69
N THR A 276 3.19 11.17 13.03
CA THR A 276 2.18 10.49 13.85
C THR A 276 0.85 11.26 13.86
N ARG A 277 0.90 12.59 13.99
CA ARG A 277 -0.29 13.45 13.93
C ARG A 277 -0.98 13.37 12.58
N ASN A 278 -0.22 13.37 11.48
CA ASN A 278 -0.78 13.27 10.14
C ASN A 278 -1.35 11.88 9.87
N LEU A 279 -0.73 10.82 10.39
CA LEU A 279 -1.31 9.47 10.32
C LEU A 279 -2.63 9.41 11.09
N PHE A 280 -2.71 10.01 12.27
CA PHE A 280 -3.94 10.14 13.04
C PHE A 280 -5.04 10.88 12.27
N THR A 281 -4.76 12.05 11.71
CA THR A 281 -5.72 12.80 10.88
C THR A 281 -6.15 12.01 9.64
N SER A 282 -5.23 11.25 9.04
CA SER A 282 -5.58 10.38 7.91
C SER A 282 -6.54 9.25 8.32
N MET A 283 -6.40 8.69 9.53
CA MET A 283 -7.35 7.70 10.05
C MET A 283 -8.75 8.28 10.26
N ILE A 284 -8.86 9.50 10.77
CA ILE A 284 -10.15 10.21 10.85
C ILE A 284 -10.73 10.36 9.44
N SER A 285 -9.90 10.78 8.48
CA SER A 285 -10.31 10.95 7.08
C SER A 285 -10.82 9.65 6.46
N PHE A 286 -10.12 8.54 6.71
CA PHE A 286 -10.53 7.21 6.26
C PHE A 286 -11.82 6.75 6.93
N ARG A 287 -12.00 7.01 8.23
CA ARG A 287 -13.24 6.69 8.95
C ARG A 287 -14.43 7.42 8.34
N THR A 288 -14.30 8.73 8.13
CA THR A 288 -15.38 9.59 7.64
C THR A 288 -15.78 9.26 6.20
N PHE A 289 -14.80 8.94 5.34
CA PHE A 289 -15.01 8.72 3.91
C PHE A 289 -14.87 7.25 3.47
N LYS A 290 -14.92 6.29 4.41
CA LYS A 290 -14.68 4.84 4.16
C LYS A 290 -15.42 4.26 2.95
N GLU A 291 -16.63 4.74 2.66
CA GLU A 291 -17.47 4.25 1.56
C GLU A 291 -17.04 4.78 0.18
N PHE A 292 -16.17 5.79 0.11
CA PHE A 292 -15.82 6.46 -1.16
C PHE A 292 -14.49 5.99 -1.75
N PHE A 293 -13.65 5.31 -0.95
CA PHE A 293 -12.36 4.85 -1.43
C PHE A 293 -12.51 3.64 -2.34
N GLN A 294 -12.02 3.77 -3.58
CA GLN A 294 -11.87 2.64 -4.50
C GLN A 294 -10.41 2.23 -4.64
N ASN A 295 -9.51 3.19 -4.83
CA ASN A 295 -8.09 2.92 -5.01
C ASN A 295 -7.26 3.76 -4.03
N ILE A 296 -6.56 3.11 -3.09
CA ILE A 296 -5.68 3.79 -2.14
C ILE A 296 -4.25 3.31 -2.33
N GLN A 297 -3.30 4.24 -2.29
CA GLN A 297 -1.87 3.93 -2.32
C GLN A 297 -1.14 4.60 -1.18
N PHE A 298 -0.40 3.82 -0.40
CA PHE A 298 0.48 4.33 0.65
C PHE A 298 1.93 4.27 0.19
N HIS A 299 2.62 5.41 0.20
CA HIS A 299 4.01 5.50 -0.19
C HIS A 299 4.83 6.11 0.94
N ARG A 300 5.84 5.38 1.42
CA ARG A 300 6.82 5.87 2.41
C ARG A 300 6.20 6.49 3.66
N VAL A 301 5.06 5.96 4.10
CA VAL A 301 4.38 6.45 5.31
C VAL A 301 5.09 5.87 6.54
N GLY A 302 5.83 6.72 7.27
CA GLY A 302 6.82 6.30 8.26
C GLY A 302 6.29 5.46 9.43
N PHE A 303 5.08 5.74 9.90
CA PHE A 303 4.43 5.04 11.01
C PHE A 303 3.31 4.08 10.58
N LEU A 304 3.05 3.94 9.28
CA LEU A 304 2.01 3.02 8.81
C LEU A 304 2.42 1.58 9.11
N SER A 305 1.52 0.82 9.75
CA SER A 305 1.72 -0.59 10.09
C SER A 305 0.53 -1.43 9.66
N ALA A 306 0.70 -2.76 9.68
CA ALA A 306 -0.38 -3.67 9.34
C ALA A 306 -1.58 -3.58 10.32
N HIS A 307 -1.36 -3.08 11.54
CA HIS A 307 -2.43 -2.85 12.52
C HIS A 307 -3.33 -1.68 12.12
N HIS A 308 -2.75 -0.58 11.65
CA HIS A 308 -3.54 0.53 11.09
C HIS A 308 -4.36 0.07 9.88
N LEU A 309 -3.76 -0.76 9.01
CA LEU A 309 -4.45 -1.31 7.84
C LEU A 309 -5.59 -2.26 8.25
N ALA A 310 -5.39 -3.07 9.29
CA ALA A 310 -6.43 -3.94 9.83
C ALA A 310 -7.64 -3.15 10.35
N LEU A 311 -7.42 -1.95 10.91
CA LEU A 311 -8.50 -1.07 11.35
C LEU A 311 -9.27 -0.43 10.19
N ILE A 312 -8.58 0.04 9.15
CA ILE A 312 -9.24 0.86 8.11
C ILE A 312 -9.84 0.03 6.97
N ILE A 313 -9.14 -1.02 6.51
CA ILE A 313 -9.46 -1.70 5.25
C ILE A 313 -10.79 -2.48 5.30
N PRO A 314 -11.14 -3.20 6.39
CA PRO A 314 -12.43 -3.90 6.48
C PRO A 314 -13.64 -2.96 6.36
N HIS A 315 -13.48 -1.69 6.77
CA HIS A 315 -14.55 -0.70 6.70
C HIS A 315 -14.73 -0.06 5.31
N MET A 316 -13.78 -0.23 4.39
CA MET A 316 -13.79 0.40 3.07
C MET A 316 -14.45 -0.46 2.00
N ARG A 317 -15.77 -0.72 2.11
CA ARG A 317 -16.49 -1.71 1.27
C ARG A 317 -16.29 -1.58 -0.25
N ASN A 318 -16.05 -0.37 -0.75
CA ASN A 318 -15.87 -0.09 -2.18
C ASN A 318 -14.41 -0.14 -2.65
N LEU A 319 -13.47 -0.45 -1.76
CA LEU A 319 -12.06 -0.58 -2.09
C LEU A 319 -11.86 -1.72 -3.10
N LYS A 320 -11.22 -1.43 -4.23
CA LYS A 320 -10.85 -2.40 -5.27
C LYS A 320 -9.35 -2.64 -5.27
N VAL A 321 -8.57 -1.63 -4.89
CA VAL A 321 -7.13 -1.55 -5.13
C VAL A 321 -6.45 -0.98 -3.89
N LEU A 322 -5.53 -1.75 -3.30
CA LEU A 322 -4.66 -1.32 -2.22
C LEU A 322 -3.18 -1.40 -2.65
N GLY A 323 -2.54 -0.26 -2.83
CA GLY A 323 -1.11 -0.14 -3.10
C GLY A 323 -0.34 0.21 -1.84
N ILE A 324 0.76 -0.49 -1.55
CA ILE A 324 1.65 -0.19 -0.43
C ILE A 324 3.09 -0.27 -0.91
N TYR A 325 3.83 0.83 -0.77
CA TYR A 325 5.15 0.97 -1.37
C TYR A 325 6.15 1.59 -0.38
N GLN A 326 7.23 0.87 -0.11
CA GLN A 326 8.38 1.35 0.69
C GLN A 326 7.98 1.97 2.04
N CYS A 327 6.94 1.43 2.70
CA CYS A 327 6.56 1.88 4.04
C CYS A 327 7.49 1.21 5.08
N PRO A 328 8.23 1.98 5.92
CA PRO A 328 9.32 1.44 6.75
C PRO A 328 8.94 0.31 7.71
N LEU A 329 7.68 0.26 8.16
CA LEU A 329 7.19 -0.74 9.11
C LEU A 329 6.37 -1.86 8.44
N LEU A 330 6.38 -1.92 7.10
CA LEU A 330 5.76 -2.96 6.30
C LEU A 330 6.83 -3.69 5.45
N PRO A 331 7.73 -4.46 6.09
CA PRO A 331 8.66 -5.35 5.38
C PRO A 331 7.94 -6.59 4.83
N ILE A 332 8.67 -7.43 4.08
CA ILE A 332 8.10 -8.64 3.44
C ILE A 332 7.44 -9.61 4.43
N SER A 333 7.83 -9.58 5.70
CA SER A 333 7.22 -10.40 6.76
C SER A 333 5.74 -10.10 7.00
N GLU A 334 5.25 -8.93 6.60
CA GLU A 334 3.85 -8.53 6.77
C GLU A 334 2.96 -8.99 5.59
N THR A 335 3.52 -9.53 4.50
CA THR A 335 2.76 -9.89 3.29
C THR A 335 1.58 -10.82 3.56
N LEU A 336 1.80 -11.93 4.29
CA LEU A 336 0.72 -12.88 4.61
C LEU A 336 -0.36 -12.25 5.49
N ARG A 337 0.01 -11.28 6.33
CA ARG A 337 -0.94 -10.54 7.15
C ARG A 337 -1.76 -9.57 6.31
N LEU A 338 -1.14 -8.88 5.35
CA LEU A 338 -1.85 -8.02 4.40
C LEU A 338 -2.85 -8.83 3.58
N LEU A 339 -2.46 -10.01 3.08
CA LEU A 339 -3.36 -10.96 2.40
C LEU A 339 -4.54 -11.39 3.28
N LYS A 340 -4.34 -11.51 4.61
CA LYS A 340 -5.43 -11.77 5.55
C LYS A 340 -6.35 -10.55 5.71
N ILE A 341 -5.79 -9.34 5.84
CA ILE A 341 -6.55 -8.10 6.02
C ILE A 341 -7.50 -7.87 4.85
N ILE A 342 -7.01 -8.00 3.60
CA ILE A 342 -7.81 -7.77 2.39
C ILE A 342 -8.90 -8.84 2.15
N GLN A 343 -8.77 -10.00 2.80
CA GLN A 343 -9.75 -11.09 2.68
C GLN A 343 -10.97 -10.88 3.60
N THR A 344 -10.82 -10.12 4.68
CA THR A 344 -11.85 -9.92 5.70
C THR A 344 -13.12 -9.33 5.09
N ASP A 345 -14.28 -9.94 5.37
CA ASP A 345 -15.63 -9.46 5.05
C ASP A 345 -16.00 -9.29 3.57
N ARG A 346 -15.36 -10.04 2.66
CA ARG A 346 -15.69 -9.98 1.22
C ARG A 346 -15.83 -11.36 0.59
N PRO A 347 -16.84 -11.59 -0.27
CA PRO A 347 -16.87 -12.77 -1.13
C PRO A 347 -15.70 -12.71 -2.13
N LEU A 348 -15.15 -13.87 -2.52
CA LEU A 348 -14.00 -14.01 -3.42
C LEU A 348 -14.10 -13.16 -4.71
N LYS A 349 -15.32 -12.93 -5.23
CA LYS A 349 -15.56 -12.13 -6.44
C LYS A 349 -15.31 -10.62 -6.28
N ASN A 350 -15.24 -10.12 -5.05
CA ASN A 350 -15.07 -8.69 -4.72
C ASN A 350 -13.78 -8.44 -3.92
N GLN A 351 -12.76 -9.28 -4.12
CA GLN A 351 -11.51 -9.19 -3.38
C GLN A 351 -10.72 -7.94 -3.79
N VAL A 352 -10.08 -7.30 -2.80
CA VAL A 352 -9.21 -6.15 -3.03
C VAL A 352 -7.92 -6.63 -3.70
N SER A 353 -7.60 -6.08 -4.87
CA SER A 353 -6.31 -6.28 -5.51
C SER A 353 -5.22 -5.58 -4.70
N LEU A 354 -4.22 -6.33 -4.24
CA LEU A 354 -3.10 -5.81 -3.45
C LEU A 354 -1.85 -5.65 -4.33
N ASP A 355 -1.30 -4.44 -4.42
CA ASP A 355 0.06 -4.22 -4.93
C ASP A 355 0.96 -3.90 -3.75
N PHE A 356 1.89 -4.79 -3.45
CA PHE A 356 2.77 -4.62 -2.31
C PHE A 356 4.22 -4.62 -2.78
N TYR A 357 4.88 -3.47 -2.64
CA TYR A 357 6.33 -3.35 -2.69
C TYR A 357 6.84 -3.21 -1.24
N PRO A 358 7.36 -4.30 -0.63
CA PRO A 358 7.85 -4.30 0.74
C PRO A 358 8.90 -3.21 1.00
N MET A 359 9.12 -2.88 2.27
CA MET A 359 10.26 -2.03 2.65
C MET A 359 11.55 -2.60 2.05
N TYR A 360 12.22 -1.77 1.27
CA TYR A 360 13.50 -2.09 0.64
C TYR A 360 14.59 -1.23 1.24
N HIS A 361 15.60 -1.88 1.78
CA HIS A 361 16.72 -1.22 2.45
C HIS A 361 17.73 -0.71 1.43
N GLN A 362 17.68 0.60 1.18
CA GLN A 362 18.71 1.32 0.41
C GLN A 362 19.87 1.59 1.35
N GLY A 363 21.06 1.10 1.02
CA GLY A 363 22.25 1.41 1.82
C GLY A 363 22.68 2.87 1.66
N PRO A 364 23.67 3.30 2.43
CA PRO A 364 24.18 4.67 2.37
C PRO A 364 24.67 5.00 0.96
N LYS A 365 24.36 6.22 0.48
CA LYS A 365 24.90 6.72 -0.79
C LYS A 365 26.43 6.80 -0.69
N LEU A 366 27.13 6.31 -1.70
CA LEU A 366 28.59 6.44 -1.82
C LEU A 366 28.98 7.91 -1.56
N ARG A 367 29.74 8.17 -0.48
CA ARG A 367 30.50 9.42 -0.39
C ARG A 367 31.70 9.27 -1.31
N ASN A 368 31.95 10.26 -2.16
CA ASN A 368 33.09 10.26 -3.07
C ASN A 368 34.38 9.85 -2.32
N GLY A 369 34.99 8.73 -2.73
CA GLY A 369 36.25 8.23 -2.19
C GLY A 369 36.14 7.05 -1.20
N ASP A 370 34.95 6.64 -0.76
CA ASP A 370 34.79 5.52 0.19
C ASP A 370 34.34 4.24 -0.53
N ALA A 371 35.31 3.44 -1.01
CA ALA A 371 35.07 2.18 -1.72
C ALA A 371 34.37 1.10 -0.86
N PHE A 372 34.23 1.36 0.44
CA PHE A 372 33.75 0.41 1.44
C PHE A 372 32.34 0.71 1.97
N ARG A 373 31.63 1.70 1.40
CA ARG A 373 30.20 1.93 1.70
C ARG A 373 29.33 1.21 0.70
N VAL A 374 28.85 0.05 1.14
CA VAL A 374 28.39 -1.05 0.30
C VAL A 374 26.89 -1.02 0.06
N GLY A 375 26.50 -0.70 -1.20
CA GLY A 375 25.33 -1.21 -1.93
C GLY A 375 23.92 -1.09 -1.33
N ASP A 376 22.93 -1.51 -2.11
CA ASP A 376 21.58 -1.75 -1.58
C ASP A 376 21.55 -3.08 -0.79
N TYR A 377 20.93 -3.08 0.40
CA TYR A 377 20.78 -4.28 1.26
C TYR A 377 19.50 -5.08 0.95
N GLY A 378 18.48 -4.41 0.41
CA GLY A 378 17.27 -5.04 -0.10
C GLY A 378 16.27 -5.47 0.96
N VAL A 379 16.57 -6.50 1.76
CA VAL A 379 15.57 -7.21 2.58
C VAL A 379 15.63 -6.83 4.06
N THR A 380 16.84 -6.84 4.63
CA THR A 380 17.12 -6.60 6.04
C THR A 380 18.20 -5.53 6.10
N TRP A 381 18.17 -4.69 7.13
CA TRP A 381 19.19 -3.67 7.30
C TRP A 381 20.52 -4.31 7.69
N ASP A 382 20.50 -5.16 8.70
CA ASP A 382 21.70 -5.69 9.34
C ASP A 382 21.94 -7.17 9.01
N ASN A 383 23.06 -7.68 9.49
CA ASN A 383 23.47 -9.07 9.40
C ASN A 383 22.75 -9.90 10.46
N TRP A 384 22.22 -11.06 10.05
CA TRP A 384 21.35 -11.86 10.92
C TRP A 384 21.72 -13.34 10.97
N ASP A 385 22.95 -13.69 10.57
CA ASP A 385 23.54 -15.05 10.64
C ASP A 385 22.74 -16.15 9.91
N HIS A 386 22.04 -15.76 8.85
CA HIS A 386 21.20 -16.64 8.04
C HIS A 386 21.22 -16.23 6.56
N ASP A 387 20.95 -17.20 5.69
CA ASP A 387 20.84 -16.99 4.24
C ASP A 387 19.53 -16.25 3.92
N THR A 388 19.65 -14.96 3.62
CA THR A 388 18.52 -14.09 3.30
C THR A 388 17.79 -14.51 2.04
N ILE A 389 18.50 -15.01 1.01
CA ILE A 389 17.88 -15.41 -0.27
C ILE A 389 16.98 -16.62 -0.03
N LYS A 390 17.50 -17.66 0.63
CA LYS A 390 16.70 -18.84 1.00
C LYS A 390 15.55 -18.48 1.94
N ALA A 391 15.75 -17.54 2.85
CA ALA A 391 14.70 -17.08 3.75
C ALA A 391 13.56 -16.34 3.02
N VAL A 392 13.89 -15.48 2.05
CA VAL A 392 12.89 -14.81 1.20
C VAL A 392 12.13 -15.83 0.37
N TRP A 393 12.80 -16.80 -0.24
CA TRP A 393 12.12 -17.86 -0.99
C TRP A 393 11.26 -18.76 -0.10
N ALA A 394 11.69 -19.05 1.14
CA ALA A 394 10.87 -19.77 2.12
C ALA A 394 9.59 -18.99 2.49
N LEU A 395 9.62 -17.65 2.47
CA LEU A 395 8.42 -16.83 2.59
C LEU A 395 7.56 -16.88 1.32
N CYS A 396 8.17 -16.74 0.14
CA CYS A 396 7.47 -16.79 -1.14
C CYS A 396 6.76 -18.12 -1.38
N TYR A 397 7.35 -19.24 -0.93
CA TYR A 397 6.75 -20.57 -0.95
C TYR A 397 5.39 -20.64 -0.21
N ARG A 398 5.10 -19.65 0.67
CA ARG A 398 3.80 -19.51 1.36
C ARG A 398 2.97 -18.36 0.79
N ILE A 399 3.62 -17.25 0.47
CA ILE A 399 2.97 -16.03 -0.01
C ILE A 399 2.32 -16.28 -1.38
N LEU A 400 3.06 -16.83 -2.34
CA LEU A 400 2.58 -16.95 -3.73
C LEU A 400 1.37 -17.89 -3.84
N PRO A 401 1.36 -19.09 -3.22
CA PRO A 401 0.16 -19.92 -3.24
C PRO A 401 -1.05 -19.24 -2.58
N GLN A 402 -0.83 -18.46 -1.51
CA GLN A 402 -1.91 -17.72 -0.85
C GLN A 402 -2.43 -16.57 -1.74
N ALA A 403 -1.54 -15.86 -2.42
CA ALA A 403 -1.89 -14.79 -3.34
C ALA A 403 -2.70 -15.30 -4.53
N ARG A 404 -2.28 -16.41 -5.18
CA ARG A 404 -3.04 -17.07 -6.26
C ARG A 404 -4.44 -17.49 -5.82
N LYS A 405 -4.59 -18.04 -4.61
CA LYS A 405 -5.91 -18.41 -4.05
C LYS A 405 -6.84 -17.22 -3.85
N GLN A 406 -6.27 -16.03 -3.75
CA GLN A 406 -6.96 -14.76 -3.51
C GLN A 406 -7.05 -13.88 -4.76
N ASP A 407 -6.67 -14.40 -5.93
CA ASP A 407 -6.59 -13.65 -7.20
C ASP A 407 -5.75 -12.37 -7.11
N VAL A 408 -4.69 -12.41 -6.27
CA VAL A 408 -3.72 -11.33 -6.12
C VAL A 408 -2.50 -11.63 -6.97
N ASP A 409 -2.22 -10.76 -7.93
CA ASP A 409 -1.06 -10.87 -8.80
C ASP A 409 0.21 -10.31 -8.13
N PHE A 410 1.12 -11.20 -7.74
CA PHE A 410 2.46 -10.88 -7.25
C PHE A 410 3.57 -11.35 -8.20
N GLU A 411 3.21 -11.94 -9.34
CA GLU A 411 4.14 -12.69 -10.19
C GLU A 411 4.45 -11.93 -11.48
N SER A 412 3.49 -11.15 -11.98
CA SER A 412 3.66 -10.37 -13.20
C SER A 412 4.79 -9.34 -13.04
N PRO A 413 5.64 -9.13 -14.08
CA PRO A 413 6.78 -8.20 -14.05
C PRO A 413 6.45 -6.76 -13.64
N HIS A 414 5.18 -6.36 -13.82
CA HIS A 414 4.74 -5.01 -13.53
C HIS A 414 4.31 -4.79 -12.07
N THR A 415 4.12 -5.85 -11.28
CA THR A 415 3.70 -5.75 -9.88
C THR A 415 4.85 -5.26 -8.99
N GLY A 416 4.51 -4.56 -7.92
CA GLY A 416 5.45 -4.09 -6.91
C GLY A 416 6.15 -5.26 -6.20
N PHE A 417 5.45 -6.36 -5.96
CA PHE A 417 6.05 -7.54 -5.31
C PHE A 417 7.09 -8.19 -6.22
N ARG A 418 6.77 -8.39 -7.51
CA ARG A 418 7.72 -8.91 -8.49
C ARG A 418 8.92 -7.98 -8.67
N GLN A 419 8.70 -6.67 -8.77
CA GLN A 419 9.79 -5.69 -8.87
C GLN A 419 10.68 -5.67 -7.63
N TYR A 420 10.11 -5.87 -6.44
CA TYR A 420 10.88 -6.02 -5.21
C TYR A 420 11.78 -7.26 -5.28
N MET A 421 11.26 -8.39 -5.75
CA MET A 421 12.04 -9.63 -5.92
C MET A 421 13.13 -9.49 -6.97
N ASP A 422 12.82 -8.88 -8.12
CA ASP A 422 13.76 -8.65 -9.22
C ASP A 422 14.87 -7.68 -8.81
N ARG A 423 14.54 -6.63 -8.05
CA ARG A 423 15.52 -5.68 -7.51
C ARG A 423 16.29 -6.25 -6.32
N GLY A 424 15.69 -7.12 -5.53
CA GLY A 424 16.29 -7.71 -4.33
C GLY A 424 17.42 -8.69 -4.62
N PRO A 425 17.95 -9.36 -3.58
CA PRO A 425 19.07 -10.29 -3.72
C PRO A 425 18.69 -11.62 -4.40
N CYS A 426 17.43 -11.81 -4.81
CA CYS A 426 16.97 -13.07 -5.38
C CYS A 426 17.44 -13.24 -6.83
N HIS A 427 18.02 -14.40 -7.15
CA HIS A 427 18.43 -14.80 -8.49
C HIS A 427 17.32 -15.61 -9.17
N LYS A 428 17.30 -15.65 -10.52
CA LYS A 428 16.39 -16.49 -11.32
C LYS A 428 14.93 -16.45 -10.86
N VAL A 429 14.43 -15.23 -10.61
CA VAL A 429 13.11 -14.99 -10.03
C VAL A 429 11.99 -15.64 -10.85
N PRO A 430 11.89 -15.46 -12.18
CA PRO A 430 10.82 -16.11 -12.94
C PRO A 430 10.89 -17.64 -12.86
N GLU A 431 12.08 -18.22 -13.01
CA GLU A 431 12.27 -19.67 -13.01
C GLU A 431 11.92 -20.30 -11.66
N ILE A 432 12.27 -19.63 -10.55
CA ILE A 432 11.93 -20.12 -9.20
C ILE A 432 10.43 -19.98 -8.93
N ILE A 433 9.78 -18.91 -9.39
CA ILE A 433 8.32 -18.77 -9.27
C ILE A 433 7.63 -19.92 -9.99
N ASP A 434 8.02 -20.23 -11.22
CA ASP A 434 7.46 -21.34 -11.98
C ASP A 434 7.71 -22.68 -11.26
N ALA A 435 8.92 -22.87 -10.73
CA ALA A 435 9.31 -24.06 -10.00
C ALA A 435 8.52 -24.30 -8.70
N ILE A 436 8.06 -23.25 -8.00
CA ILE A 436 7.23 -23.38 -6.78
C ILE A 436 5.91 -24.10 -7.09
N PHE A 437 5.41 -23.98 -8.32
CA PHE A 437 4.14 -24.54 -8.76
C PHE A 437 4.29 -25.73 -9.71
N ASP A 438 5.52 -26.13 -10.03
CA ASP A 438 5.80 -27.27 -10.90
C ASP A 438 5.78 -28.59 -10.12
N GLU A 439 4.67 -29.31 -10.21
CA GLU A 439 4.52 -30.64 -9.59
C GLU A 439 5.44 -31.72 -10.19
N LYS A 440 6.01 -31.48 -11.38
CA LYS A 440 6.89 -32.44 -12.07
C LYS A 440 8.36 -32.23 -11.72
N MET A 441 8.72 -31.11 -11.09
CA MET A 441 10.10 -30.80 -10.75
C MET A 441 10.60 -31.72 -9.63
N THR A 442 11.80 -32.29 -9.79
CA THR A 442 12.41 -33.08 -8.72
C THR A 442 12.87 -32.20 -7.56
N THR A 443 12.86 -32.75 -6.34
CA THR A 443 13.30 -32.02 -5.15
C THR A 443 14.76 -31.55 -5.22
N GLU A 444 15.62 -32.31 -5.90
CA GLU A 444 17.02 -31.99 -6.18
C GLU A 444 17.11 -30.77 -7.10
N SER A 445 16.33 -30.76 -8.17
CA SER A 445 16.29 -29.66 -9.14
C SER A 445 15.79 -28.39 -8.48
N PHE A 446 14.72 -28.49 -7.69
CA PHE A 446 14.17 -27.38 -6.93
C PHE A 446 15.20 -26.83 -5.92
N ALA A 447 15.81 -27.70 -5.10
CA ALA A 447 16.79 -27.29 -4.11
C ALA A 447 18.04 -26.64 -4.74
N ALA A 448 18.54 -27.20 -5.84
CA ALA A 448 19.63 -26.61 -6.59
C ALA A 448 19.26 -25.23 -7.15
N LEU A 449 18.05 -25.07 -7.70
CA LEU A 449 17.57 -23.82 -8.26
C LEU A 449 17.43 -22.72 -7.17
N ILE A 450 16.87 -23.06 -6.01
CA ILE A 450 16.78 -22.15 -4.86
C ILE A 450 18.17 -21.69 -4.39
N ASP A 451 19.14 -22.60 -4.41
CA ASP A 451 20.52 -22.33 -4.00
C ASP A 451 21.41 -21.86 -5.17
N CYS A 452 20.82 -21.34 -6.27
CA CYS A 452 21.59 -21.00 -7.46
C CYS A 452 22.60 -19.86 -7.30
N HIS A 453 22.52 -19.10 -6.21
CA HIS A 453 23.48 -18.06 -5.84
C HIS A 453 24.78 -18.65 -5.27
N ASN A 454 24.78 -19.91 -4.84
CA ASN A 454 25.97 -20.58 -4.33
C ASN A 454 26.98 -20.82 -5.47
N PRO A 455 28.20 -20.24 -5.39
CA PRO A 455 29.18 -20.32 -6.48
C PRO A 455 29.70 -21.73 -6.74
N GLU A 456 29.58 -22.66 -5.79
CA GLU A 456 30.09 -24.03 -5.92
C GLU A 456 29.31 -24.86 -6.96
N HIS A 457 28.00 -24.60 -7.11
CA HIS A 457 27.15 -25.35 -8.05
C HIS A 457 26.33 -24.46 -8.99
N MET A 458 26.14 -23.17 -8.72
CA MET A 458 25.40 -22.21 -9.57
C MET A 458 24.02 -22.70 -10.03
N GLY A 459 23.38 -23.51 -9.18
CA GLY A 459 22.10 -24.15 -9.45
C GLY A 459 22.11 -25.33 -10.43
N ARG A 460 23.29 -25.89 -10.76
CA ARG A 460 23.41 -27.14 -11.52
C ARG A 460 23.15 -28.33 -10.59
N VAL A 461 22.22 -29.19 -10.98
CA VAL A 461 21.78 -30.33 -10.18
C VAL A 461 22.91 -31.33 -9.94
N GLU A 462 23.65 -31.68 -10.99
CA GLU A 462 24.78 -32.62 -10.93
C GLU A 462 25.80 -32.20 -9.86
N LEU A 463 26.20 -30.93 -9.87
CA LEU A 463 27.14 -30.37 -8.88
C LEU A 463 26.52 -30.23 -7.49
N PHE A 464 25.23 -29.88 -7.41
CA PHE A 464 24.51 -29.80 -6.13
C PHE A 464 24.45 -31.16 -5.42
N THR A 465 24.30 -32.23 -6.19
CA THR A 465 24.22 -33.61 -5.69
C THR A 465 25.59 -34.27 -5.51
N ASP A 466 26.68 -33.63 -5.95
CA ASP A 466 28.02 -34.18 -5.80
C ASP A 466 28.55 -33.96 -4.37
N ASN A 467 28.44 -35.01 -3.56
CA ASN A 467 28.95 -35.04 -2.18
C ASN A 467 30.49 -34.89 -2.09
N LYS A 468 31.24 -34.96 -3.20
CA LYS A 468 32.70 -34.76 -3.22
C LYS A 468 33.09 -33.32 -3.48
N PHE A 469 32.28 -32.57 -4.23
CA PHE A 469 32.66 -31.24 -4.74
C PHE A 469 32.21 -30.09 -3.81
N ILE A 470 31.13 -30.27 -3.05
CA ILE A 470 30.68 -29.30 -2.06
C ILE A 470 31.46 -29.52 -0.75
N GLY A 471 32.66 -28.93 -0.68
CA GLY A 471 33.61 -29.11 0.43
C GLY A 471 33.15 -28.70 1.83
N CYS A 472 31.88 -28.28 1.99
CA CYS A 472 31.32 -27.79 3.25
C CYS A 472 29.95 -28.40 3.62
N ARG A 473 29.56 -29.54 3.03
CA ARG A 473 28.35 -30.31 3.42
C ARG A 473 28.71 -31.74 3.86
N PRO A 474 29.36 -31.94 5.02
CA PRO A 474 29.66 -33.29 5.53
C PRO A 474 28.41 -34.17 5.67
N GLU A 475 27.22 -33.58 5.77
CA GLU A 475 25.92 -34.25 5.83
C GLU A 475 25.36 -34.75 4.50
N GLY A 476 25.97 -34.38 3.37
CA GLY A 476 25.49 -34.64 2.03
C GLY A 476 24.24 -33.83 1.61
N TYR A 477 23.86 -33.93 0.34
CA TYR A 477 22.77 -33.12 -0.21
C TYR A 477 21.35 -33.55 0.25
N GLY A 478 21.18 -34.81 0.65
CA GLY A 478 19.85 -35.38 0.93
C GLY A 478 19.08 -34.67 2.04
N THR A 479 19.77 -34.11 3.03
CA THR A 479 19.14 -33.30 4.08
C THR A 479 18.45 -32.05 3.53
N TYR A 480 18.87 -31.53 2.38
CA TYR A 480 18.30 -30.34 1.76
C TYR A 480 17.12 -30.64 0.84
N THR A 481 16.97 -31.89 0.36
CA THR A 481 15.89 -32.30 -0.54
C THR A 481 14.69 -32.90 0.19
N LEU A 482 14.91 -33.46 1.40
CA LEU A 482 13.83 -33.95 2.26
C LEU A 482 12.90 -32.84 2.73
N THR A 483 11.62 -33.17 2.96
CA THR A 483 10.63 -32.23 3.50
C THR A 483 10.57 -32.28 5.03
N TYR A 484 10.49 -31.11 5.67
CA TYR A 484 10.37 -30.96 7.12
C TYR A 484 9.17 -30.08 7.49
N LEU A 485 8.52 -30.40 8.61
CA LEU A 485 7.46 -29.58 9.17
C LEU A 485 8.06 -28.44 10.01
N CYS A 486 7.81 -27.20 9.61
CA CYS A 486 8.20 -26.05 10.44
C CYS A 486 7.28 -25.93 11.68
N SER A 487 7.87 -25.94 12.88
CA SER A 487 7.15 -25.82 14.15
C SER A 487 6.36 -24.52 14.30
N ARG A 488 6.76 -23.44 13.62
CA ARG A 488 6.13 -22.12 13.73
C ARG A 488 5.02 -21.90 12.71
N CYS A 489 5.28 -22.08 11.42
CA CYS A 489 4.26 -21.87 10.39
C CYS A 489 3.42 -23.11 10.07
N ARG A 490 3.81 -24.29 10.56
CA ARG A 490 3.12 -25.58 10.34
C ARG A 490 3.03 -25.98 8.86
N VAL A 491 3.94 -25.48 8.03
CA VAL A 491 4.04 -25.83 6.60
C VAL A 491 5.17 -26.84 6.40
N TYR A 492 4.92 -27.87 5.59
CA TYR A 492 5.94 -28.79 5.10
C TYR A 492 6.76 -28.12 4.00
N MET A 493 8.07 -28.09 4.18
CA MET A 493 9.00 -27.35 3.31
C MET A 493 10.24 -28.20 3.02
N PRO A 494 10.83 -28.09 1.81
CA PRO A 494 12.12 -28.70 1.53
C PRO A 494 13.21 -28.23 2.51
N GLY A 495 14.14 -29.13 2.82
CA GLY A 495 15.23 -28.93 3.78
C GLY A 495 16.13 -27.74 3.46
N ILE A 496 16.20 -27.34 2.18
CA ILE A 496 16.90 -26.13 1.72
C ILE A 496 16.43 -24.86 2.43
N PHE A 497 15.20 -24.84 2.96
CA PHE A 497 14.66 -23.71 3.72
C PHE A 497 14.95 -23.76 5.22
N PHE A 498 15.88 -24.59 5.68
CA PHE A 498 16.29 -24.71 7.08
C PHE A 498 17.81 -24.60 7.21
N LYS A 499 18.31 -24.10 8.35
CA LYS A 499 19.75 -24.17 8.65
C LYS A 499 20.07 -25.63 8.99
N TYR A 500 21.13 -26.19 8.42
CA TYR A 500 21.53 -27.57 8.69
C TYR A 500 21.64 -27.86 10.19
N GLN A 501 22.27 -26.96 10.95
CA GLN A 501 22.41 -27.10 12.41
C GLN A 501 21.05 -27.23 13.13
N ASP A 502 19.99 -26.57 12.64
CA ASP A 502 18.66 -26.71 13.22
C ASP A 502 18.07 -28.09 12.96
N ILE A 503 18.27 -28.63 11.74
CA ILE A 503 17.83 -29.99 11.40
C ILE A 503 18.58 -31.02 12.24
N PHE A 504 19.90 -30.86 12.38
CA PHE A 504 20.72 -31.73 13.23
C PHE A 504 20.23 -31.68 14.68
N ASN A 505 20.05 -30.49 15.24
CA ASN A 505 19.58 -30.33 16.62
C ASN A 505 18.17 -30.89 16.83
N TRP A 506 17.28 -30.76 15.84
CA TRP A 506 15.96 -31.37 15.88
C TRP A 506 16.03 -32.91 15.91
N LYS A 507 16.87 -33.52 15.07
CA LYS A 507 17.06 -34.99 15.04
C LYS A 507 17.71 -35.52 16.33
N THR A 508 18.71 -34.80 16.85
CA THR A 508 19.53 -35.29 17.98
C THR A 508 18.94 -34.94 19.34
N PHE A 509 18.37 -33.74 19.50
CA PHE A 509 17.95 -33.20 20.79
C PHE A 509 16.44 -32.93 20.90
N GLN A 510 15.65 -33.35 19.90
CA GLN A 510 14.20 -33.07 19.83
C GLN A 510 13.87 -31.56 19.92
N ALA A 511 14.79 -30.70 19.49
CA ALA A 511 14.63 -29.25 19.50
C ALA A 511 13.55 -28.79 18.51
N SER A 512 12.91 -27.63 18.72
CA SER A 512 11.92 -27.11 17.77
C SER A 512 12.57 -26.70 16.44
N LEU A 513 12.13 -27.29 15.32
CA LEU A 513 12.63 -26.96 13.99
C LEU A 513 11.88 -25.76 13.39
N GLN A 514 12.59 -24.71 12.99
CA GLN A 514 12.01 -23.50 12.38
C GLN A 514 12.64 -23.21 11.02
N CYS A 515 11.82 -22.93 10.00
CA CYS A 515 12.32 -22.56 8.68
C CYS A 515 12.92 -21.14 8.66
N LEU A 516 13.80 -20.88 7.69
CA LEU A 516 14.49 -19.62 7.48
C LEU A 516 13.52 -18.45 7.28
N GLY A 517 12.39 -18.65 6.60
CA GLY A 517 11.37 -17.61 6.45
C GLY A 517 10.74 -17.20 7.80
N CYS A 518 10.48 -18.15 8.69
CA CYS A 518 10.00 -17.87 10.04
C CYS A 518 11.02 -17.14 10.90
N LYS A 519 12.30 -17.49 10.77
CA LYS A 519 13.40 -16.78 11.42
C LYS A 519 13.54 -15.34 10.89
N LEU A 520 13.41 -15.14 9.58
CA LEU A 520 13.45 -13.82 8.96
C LEU A 520 12.30 -12.93 9.46
N ILE A 521 11.08 -13.47 9.57
CA ILE A 521 9.95 -12.73 10.17
C ILE A 521 10.30 -12.24 11.57
N GLN A 522 10.91 -13.09 12.40
CA GLN A 522 11.32 -12.70 13.76
C GLN A 522 12.38 -11.62 13.73
N HIS A 523 13.40 -11.77 12.87
CA HIS A 523 14.46 -10.79 12.73
C HIS A 523 13.92 -9.41 12.31
N LEU A 524 13.17 -9.34 11.21
CA LEU A 524 12.58 -8.10 10.68
C LEU A 524 11.67 -7.39 11.70
N ARG A 525 10.97 -8.14 12.56
CA ARG A 525 10.15 -7.57 13.65
C ARG A 525 10.98 -7.00 14.80
N SER A 526 12.18 -7.53 15.01
CA SER A 526 13.11 -7.11 16.06
C SER A 526 14.10 -6.03 15.63
N GLU A 527 14.24 -5.78 14.32
CA GLU A 527 15.11 -4.75 13.74
C GLU A 527 14.93 -3.38 14.40
N ARG A 528 16.04 -2.69 14.66
CA ARG A 528 16.05 -1.41 15.41
C ARG A 528 16.55 -0.23 14.59
N ASP A 529 17.06 -0.47 13.39
CA ASP A 529 17.54 0.54 12.44
C ASP A 529 16.47 1.61 12.17
N HIS A 530 16.90 2.84 11.86
CA HIS A 530 16.03 3.97 11.54
C HIS A 530 14.92 4.15 12.56
N TYR A 531 15.29 3.99 13.84
CA TYR A 531 14.41 4.03 15.00
C TYR A 531 13.18 3.10 14.92
N LYS A 532 13.17 2.07 14.06
CA LYS A 532 12.02 1.16 13.87
C LYS A 532 11.49 0.59 15.18
N GLY A 533 12.39 0.18 16.08
CA GLY A 533 11.99 -0.35 17.39
C GLY A 533 11.19 0.67 18.23
N ARG A 534 11.56 1.95 18.17
CA ARG A 534 10.83 3.03 18.86
C ARG A 534 9.53 3.38 18.15
N LYS A 535 9.52 3.41 16.82
CA LYS A 535 8.29 3.61 16.03
C LYS A 535 7.26 2.52 16.32
N ARG A 536 7.67 1.25 16.31
CA ARG A 536 6.82 0.11 16.70
C ARG A 536 6.31 0.24 18.13
N HIS A 537 7.14 0.70 19.07
CA HIS A 537 6.70 0.93 20.45
C HIS A 537 5.63 2.04 20.55
N ILE A 538 5.78 3.13 19.80
CA ILE A 538 4.76 4.20 19.74
C ILE A 538 3.44 3.65 19.18
N ILE A 539 3.51 2.86 18.10
CA ILE A 539 2.32 2.22 17.50
C ILE A 539 1.68 1.20 18.44
N HIS A 540 2.50 0.42 19.15
CA HIS A 540 2.01 -0.48 20.19
C HIS A 540 1.31 0.29 21.29
N LYS A 541 1.89 1.40 21.77
CA LYS A 541 1.23 2.24 22.77
C LYS A 541 -0.11 2.79 22.26
N TRP A 542 -0.20 3.09 20.97
CA TRP A 542 -1.41 3.62 20.34
C TRP A 542 -2.49 2.55 20.14
N LEU A 543 -2.14 1.39 19.59
CA LEU A 543 -3.11 0.41 19.09
C LEU A 543 -3.22 -0.83 19.97
N HIS A 544 -2.90 -0.75 21.26
CA HIS A 544 -2.96 -1.90 22.16
C HIS A 544 -4.21 -1.85 23.04
N ASN A 545 -4.90 -2.98 23.23
CA ASN A 545 -6.20 -3.04 23.90
C ASN A 545 -6.15 -2.84 25.43
N GLY A 546 -4.98 -2.56 26.01
CA GLY A 546 -4.74 -2.60 27.46
C GLY A 546 -4.78 -4.04 28.02
N GLY A 547 -4.02 -4.32 29.07
CA GLY A 547 -3.95 -5.66 29.69
C GLY A 547 -3.36 -6.76 28.79
N ASP A 548 -3.90 -7.99 28.86
CA ASP A 548 -3.46 -9.16 28.06
C ASP A 548 -4.13 -9.22 26.67
N GLY A 549 -4.98 -8.23 26.33
CA GLY A 549 -5.93 -8.26 25.21
C GLY A 549 -5.38 -8.05 23.79
N GLY A 550 -4.06 -8.09 23.60
CA GLY A 550 -3.41 -7.95 22.30
C GLY A 550 -3.67 -6.61 21.59
N TRP A 551 -3.69 -6.64 20.25
CA TRP A 551 -3.82 -5.45 19.41
C TRP A 551 -5.28 -5.07 19.16
N ASN A 552 -5.56 -3.75 19.15
CA ASN A 552 -6.78 -3.19 18.59
C ASN A 552 -6.68 -3.20 17.07
N ASP A 553 -7.20 -4.26 16.45
CA ASP A 553 -7.26 -4.43 14.99
C ASP A 553 -8.68 -4.22 14.44
N THR A 554 -9.67 -3.86 15.29
CA THR A 554 -11.10 -3.85 14.90
C THR A 554 -11.86 -2.57 15.22
N ASP A 555 -11.41 -1.77 16.19
CA ASP A 555 -12.15 -0.58 16.67
C ASP A 555 -11.40 0.71 16.34
N ILE A 556 -11.73 1.29 15.18
CA ILE A 556 -11.14 2.55 14.71
C ILE A 556 -11.52 3.74 15.60
N ASP A 557 -12.70 3.71 16.23
CA ASP A 557 -13.20 4.80 17.06
C ASP A 557 -12.39 4.87 18.36
N ARG A 558 -12.19 3.70 18.97
CA ARG A 558 -11.27 3.56 20.10
C ARG A 558 -9.85 3.97 19.71
N ALA A 559 -9.34 3.55 18.56
CA ALA A 559 -7.99 3.92 18.13
C ALA A 559 -7.81 5.45 17.99
N ILE A 560 -8.85 6.17 17.56
CA ILE A 560 -8.85 7.64 17.50
C ILE A 560 -8.78 8.23 18.92
N LEU A 561 -9.59 7.74 19.86
CA LEU A 561 -9.56 8.20 21.26
C LEU A 561 -8.22 7.89 21.94
N ASP A 562 -7.69 6.69 21.70
CA ASP A 562 -6.44 6.20 22.28
C ASP A 562 -5.22 7.03 21.85
N TYR A 563 -5.28 7.73 20.71
CA TYR A 563 -4.18 8.61 20.28
C TYR A 563 -3.91 9.73 21.30
N GLU A 564 -4.97 10.37 21.78
CA GLU A 564 -4.89 11.44 22.78
C GLU A 564 -4.74 10.86 24.19
N ALA A 565 -5.55 9.86 24.54
CA ALA A 565 -5.54 9.26 25.87
C ALA A 565 -4.18 8.63 26.23
N ASN A 566 -3.49 8.03 25.24
CA ASN A 566 -2.18 7.42 25.45
C ASN A 566 -1.01 8.38 25.16
N ASP A 567 -1.26 9.68 24.96
CA ASP A 567 -0.21 10.69 24.78
C ASP A 567 0.84 10.25 23.72
N ILE A 568 0.33 9.90 22.54
CA ILE A 568 1.13 9.44 21.40
C ILE A 568 1.98 10.59 20.87
N ALA A 569 1.41 11.80 20.84
CA ALA A 569 2.10 13.03 20.49
C ALA A 569 3.39 13.24 21.31
N ALA A 570 3.34 13.20 22.65
CA ALA A 570 4.57 13.38 23.43
C ALA A 570 5.54 12.22 23.27
N SER A 571 5.05 11.00 23.00
CA SER A 571 5.91 9.86 22.71
C SER A 571 6.72 10.07 21.42
N ALA A 572 6.11 10.67 20.41
CA ALA A 572 6.77 11.06 19.17
C ALA A 572 7.76 12.23 19.39
N ILE A 573 7.37 13.26 20.16
CA ILE A 573 8.27 14.39 20.52
C ILE A 573 9.51 13.87 21.27
N ARG A 574 9.36 12.90 22.18
CA ARG A 574 10.51 12.27 22.86
C ARG A 574 11.46 11.56 21.89
N LEU A 575 10.92 11.00 20.80
CA LEU A 575 11.73 10.40 19.75
C LEU A 575 12.43 11.46 18.90
N ASP A 576 11.77 12.58 18.58
CA ASP A 576 12.38 13.73 17.91
C ASP A 576 13.55 14.29 18.73
N ASN A 577 13.33 14.54 20.02
CA ASN A 577 14.38 15.00 20.93
C ASN A 577 15.55 14.00 21.06
N ARG A 578 15.28 12.70 20.90
CA ARG A 578 16.35 11.68 20.85
C ARG A 578 17.14 11.76 19.56
N ARG A 579 16.48 11.86 18.41
CA ARG A 579 17.14 12.03 17.12
C ARG A 579 17.98 13.30 17.09
N MET A 580 17.44 14.42 17.56
CA MET A 580 18.20 15.67 17.67
C MET A 580 19.44 15.50 18.54
N ARG A 581 19.33 14.80 19.68
CA ARG A 581 20.49 14.47 20.52
C ARG A 581 21.52 13.61 19.78
N ASP A 582 21.09 12.54 19.10
CA ASP A 582 21.98 11.66 18.33
C ASP A 582 22.67 12.43 17.18
N MET A 583 22.01 13.43 16.59
CA MET A 583 22.61 14.32 15.58
C MET A 583 23.60 15.33 16.18
N THR A 584 23.39 15.77 17.43
CA THR A 584 24.24 16.77 18.09
C THR A 584 25.39 16.18 18.92
N CYS A 585 25.28 14.91 19.33
CA CYS A 585 26.21 14.23 20.23
C CYS A 585 26.86 13.00 19.54
N GLY A 586 28.14 12.73 19.81
CA GLY A 586 28.86 11.60 19.22
C GLY A 586 29.27 11.85 17.76
N ASP A 587 29.12 10.83 16.90
CA ASP A 587 29.56 10.83 15.49
C ASP A 587 28.79 11.81 14.58
N ARG A 588 27.78 12.52 15.12
CA ARG A 588 26.92 13.48 14.38
C ARG A 588 26.25 12.85 13.16
N ILE A 589 25.78 11.63 13.32
CA ILE A 589 25.11 10.84 12.27
C ILE A 589 23.61 10.88 12.53
N ASP A 590 22.83 11.21 11.51
CA ASP A 590 21.39 11.10 11.56
C ASP A 590 20.98 9.63 11.41
N LYS A 591 20.73 8.92 12.52
CA LYS A 591 20.36 7.50 12.48
C LYS A 591 19.08 7.19 11.71
N GLU A 592 18.26 8.18 11.35
CA GLU A 592 17.09 7.95 10.49
C GLU A 592 17.44 7.85 8.99
N TYR A 593 18.57 8.41 8.55
CA TYR A 593 18.92 8.50 7.13
C TYR A 593 20.34 8.06 6.79
N ASP A 594 21.25 8.17 7.76
CA ASP A 594 22.68 7.92 7.64
C ASP A 594 23.12 6.75 8.53
N GLU A 595 22.19 5.92 9.01
CA GLU A 595 22.55 4.70 9.73
C GLU A 595 23.44 3.82 8.85
N VAL A 596 24.24 2.97 9.48
CA VAL A 596 25.12 2.00 8.82
C VAL A 596 24.91 0.65 9.46
N GLN A 597 25.28 -0.43 8.76
CA GLN A 597 25.26 -1.77 9.34
C GLN A 597 26.17 -1.86 10.56
N GLU A 598 25.82 -2.73 11.51
CA GLU A 598 26.72 -3.04 12.61
C GLU A 598 27.99 -3.70 12.05
N LYS A 599 29.14 -3.31 12.61
CA LYS A 599 30.42 -3.90 12.23
C LYS A 599 30.40 -5.39 12.58
N ILE A 600 30.65 -6.23 11.59
CA ILE A 600 30.80 -7.67 11.83
C ILE A 600 32.10 -7.87 12.62
N ASP A 601 32.01 -8.51 13.79
CA ASP A 601 33.20 -8.89 14.56
C ASP A 601 34.09 -9.83 13.74
N LEU A 602 35.41 -9.67 13.84
CA LEU A 602 36.37 -10.47 13.08
C LEU A 602 36.21 -11.97 13.38
N ASN A 603 35.89 -12.31 14.64
CA ASN A 603 35.62 -13.70 15.04
C ASN A 603 34.32 -14.24 14.43
N SER A 604 33.38 -13.35 14.11
CA SER A 604 32.12 -13.70 13.48
C SER A 604 32.22 -13.92 11.97
N LEU A 605 33.26 -13.39 11.31
CA LEU A 605 33.52 -13.64 9.88
C LEU A 605 33.89 -15.11 9.61
N GLY A 606 34.34 -15.86 10.63
CA GLY A 606 34.76 -17.27 10.51
C GLY A 606 36.01 -17.43 9.61
N LYS A 607 36.52 -18.66 9.46
CA LYS A 607 37.71 -18.95 8.62
C LYS A 607 37.50 -18.67 7.12
N LEU A 608 36.24 -18.48 6.67
CA LEU A 608 35.85 -18.26 5.27
C LEU A 608 35.16 -16.90 5.04
N GLY A 609 35.23 -15.97 5.99
CA GLY A 609 34.94 -14.53 5.81
C GLY A 609 33.50 -14.08 5.50
N TYR A 610 32.65 -14.91 4.90
CA TYR A 610 31.53 -14.40 4.07
C TYR A 610 30.14 -14.81 4.51
N ARG A 611 29.98 -15.95 5.18
CA ARG A 611 28.64 -16.60 5.25
C ARG A 611 27.67 -15.99 6.26
N ARG A 612 28.03 -14.89 6.93
CA ARG A 612 27.18 -14.21 7.92
C ARG A 612 26.67 -12.84 7.47
N GLN A 613 27.16 -12.31 6.36
CA GLN A 613 26.71 -11.02 5.87
C GLN A 613 25.40 -11.17 5.09
N SER A 614 24.46 -10.26 5.34
CA SER A 614 23.26 -10.13 4.51
C SER A 614 23.70 -9.84 3.07
N PRO A 615 23.20 -10.59 2.06
CA PRO A 615 23.66 -10.48 0.69
C PRO A 615 23.37 -9.09 0.16
N MET A 616 24.36 -8.51 -0.50
CA MET A 616 24.23 -7.17 -1.06
C MET A 616 23.69 -7.30 -2.48
N VAL A 617 22.74 -6.45 -2.86
CA VAL A 617 22.03 -6.59 -4.13
C VAL A 617 22.97 -6.53 -5.35
N HIS A 618 24.06 -5.77 -5.27
CA HIS A 618 25.03 -5.69 -6.35
C HIS A 618 25.78 -7.02 -6.60
N GLU A 619 25.86 -7.92 -5.61
CA GLU A 619 26.48 -9.24 -5.76
C GLU A 619 25.73 -10.11 -6.77
N LYS A 620 24.46 -9.81 -7.03
CA LYS A 620 23.64 -10.47 -8.07
C LYS A 620 24.22 -10.32 -9.48
N ASN A 621 24.93 -9.23 -9.74
CA ASN A 621 25.47 -8.87 -11.05
C ASN A 621 26.97 -9.17 -11.20
N ILE A 622 27.62 -9.70 -10.15
CA ILE A 622 29.04 -10.05 -10.22
C ILE A 622 29.17 -11.31 -11.07
N VAL A 623 29.89 -11.19 -12.19
CA VAL A 623 30.32 -12.35 -12.98
C VAL A 623 31.50 -13.00 -12.24
N TRP A 624 31.19 -14.06 -11.50
CA TRP A 624 32.18 -14.80 -10.73
C TRP A 624 33.09 -15.60 -11.66
N SER A 625 34.34 -15.15 -11.80
CA SER A 625 35.43 -15.96 -12.36
C SER A 625 36.27 -16.52 -11.20
N LYS A 626 36.97 -17.65 -11.43
CA LYS A 626 37.90 -18.22 -10.42
C LYS A 626 38.94 -17.21 -9.93
N TRP A 627 39.25 -16.20 -10.76
CA TRP A 627 40.24 -15.15 -10.50
C TRP A 627 39.67 -13.94 -9.75
N ASN A 628 38.35 -13.73 -9.80
CA ASN A 628 37.67 -12.67 -9.03
C ASN A 628 37.35 -13.12 -7.59
N TRP A 629 37.28 -14.43 -7.36
CA TRP A 629 36.98 -15.05 -6.06
C TRP A 629 38.12 -14.86 -5.05
N PHE A 630 39.35 -15.22 -5.42
CA PHE A 630 40.52 -15.17 -4.53
C PHE A 630 40.86 -13.78 -3.94
N PRO A 631 40.85 -12.69 -4.75
CA PRO A 631 41.15 -11.35 -4.24
C PRO A 631 40.06 -10.77 -3.35
N ALA A 632 38.79 -11.00 -3.68
CA ALA A 632 37.68 -10.56 -2.85
C ALA A 632 37.71 -11.29 -1.50
N GLU A 633 37.96 -12.61 -1.50
CA GLU A 633 38.02 -13.41 -0.29
C GLU A 633 39.15 -12.95 0.64
N ARG A 634 40.34 -12.67 0.09
CA ARG A 634 41.46 -12.07 0.85
C ARG A 634 41.16 -10.66 1.36
N ALA A 635 40.64 -9.76 0.53
CA ALA A 635 40.39 -8.37 0.94
C ALA A 635 39.40 -8.31 2.12
N ARG A 636 38.33 -9.12 2.07
CA ARG A 636 37.32 -9.19 3.13
C ARG A 636 37.77 -9.99 4.36
N ALA A 637 38.58 -11.06 4.19
CA ALA A 637 39.16 -11.81 5.32
C ALA A 637 40.19 -10.99 6.12
N HIS A 638 40.82 -10.00 5.50
CA HIS A 638 41.75 -9.09 6.18
C HIS A 638 41.08 -7.83 6.76
N GLY A 639 39.75 -7.72 6.70
CA GLY A 639 39.02 -6.58 7.23
C GLY A 639 39.41 -5.23 6.60
N MET A 640 39.86 -5.25 5.34
CA MET A 640 40.19 -4.06 4.57
C MET A 640 38.98 -3.46 3.87
#